data_AF-A0A399I4E7-F1
#
_entry.id   AF-A0A399I4E7-F1
#
_cell.length_a   1.000
_cell.length_b   1.000
_cell.length_c   1.000
_cell.angle_alpha   90.00
_cell.angle_beta   90.00
_cell.angle_gamma   90.00
#
_symmetry.space_group_name_H-M   'P 1'
#
loop_
_entity.id
_entity.type
_entity.pdbx_description
1 polymer ?
#
loop_
_entity_poly.entity_id
_entity_poly.type
_entity_poly.pdbx_seq_one_letter_code
_entity_poly.pdbx_strand_id
1 'polypeptide(L)'
;MSTRRKILIGSAVLLVLMLLFAAFILPSILRGTAIDKIEAATGRKASIAKISINPLTLSGRVTDFRLTEKGNPATFASFSSVRVSVNPSSLVRRALIISRIEIDSPYVNMVRSDANTYNFTDLVTPKKDAKPSKPFPFSLNNIVIRGGAIDFHDLAARKPTNHTVRRMEIAVPFFSTIPYLADKYVAPRFSAVINGAELSATGKLKPLAKTMETSLNLKLKDFDLPYYLAYLPVTVPIGINSGKLSTDLELSYQVSARDKPEVGIAGRLELTGLDVREKSGVPLVALNRLAVQINKAAIFRQNFDLASLELDGVAAHLDRDSSGQWNFERLKVKQTAPPSSKTVQTGNDTPKPAIKLSSLKFTNGSIRFVDRVPPGGFHGKLEKVTLSLNDFSTAGGGNAKWSFACTSGRNESIDATGTATVEPLAVTTDLTARGIALGAYYPYLAGVLTAPITGTVDLNGHLAFDRNAGLTLERLALTGNNIASTFAPGEGIRMNRLAIGGVGVNLKGQNATVEQVEIKGASVQITREKDGTFSPMRLLRTSAGTRTATATVGTPKKKAPKPFSYKLRKVGGSGIGITFTDRAQNETAVISLRRLQFALANITGPRFGSIPFTLISQLGKQGTIRTNGTVIPSPLKLKGNVELKKIALRDFEAYLPENLNLYVADGTIDTRMAIALSKEPGKELSGSYNGNLGVRSFYCLDTVESEDLLKWESLQLDNIKGTLAPFSLSINEVALNNVYSRIVINKDGTLNLQNLTKKETVPAPQQAAAATIQPSSPSSAQTPPSSVPAAPQVRIGAVTIQEGTLAFSDRHLPGGFATTFYHLGGRVSGLSSEENRFADVDLRGNLENQSPLQITGTLNPLRNDLYADLKVSFTDIDLTPVTPYSGTYLGYTVEKGKLSLDLKYLIDKKALSSENKVFIDQFTFGKKVESERATNLPVRLAVALLKDRKGEIHLDLPVTGRTDDPKFSVWSVVLQMLKNLLVKAATSPLALLSSFGGSDDFSSVGFTPGSASLSPAEQEKLLKLAGSLNDRPSINLEISGFVDREKDREGYRSELLNRKLKAEKFQMLVKSKLNKPEQTPDNVEVLPDEYSRLLKEVYRKEKFPKPRNIIGLVKDLPDEEMKKLIITNTKVGDEQLGTLASDRATAVKNYLVEKGKMPAERLFLKRDDIYKAPAKKEERRSRVELGANVK
;
A
#
# COMPACT_ATOMS: atom_id res chain seq x y z
N MET A 1 -12.64 -136.03 12.91
CA MET A 1 -12.66 -134.55 12.90
C MET A 1 -14.01 -134.08 13.44
N SER A 2 -14.06 -133.32 14.52
CA SER A 2 -15.32 -132.95 15.22
C SER A 2 -16.25 -132.09 14.35
N THR A 3 -17.56 -132.13 14.59
CA THR A 3 -18.62 -131.38 13.88
C THR A 3 -18.34 -129.88 13.80
N ARG A 4 -17.62 -129.35 14.80
CA ARG A 4 -17.10 -127.98 14.81
C ARG A 4 -16.14 -127.69 13.65
N ARG A 5 -15.32 -128.65 13.21
CA ARG A 5 -14.34 -128.51 12.11
C ARG A 5 -15.01 -128.47 10.72
N LYS A 6 -16.08 -129.23 10.49
CA LYS A 6 -16.86 -129.18 9.22
C LYS A 6 -17.64 -127.89 9.07
N ILE A 7 -18.26 -127.40 10.16
CA ILE A 7 -18.91 -126.09 10.18
C ILE A 7 -17.87 -124.97 9.98
N LEU A 8 -16.67 -125.10 10.56
CA LEU A 8 -15.58 -124.14 10.34
C LEU A 8 -15.13 -124.09 8.87
N ILE A 9 -14.92 -125.25 8.24
CA ILE A 9 -14.49 -125.35 6.83
C ILE A 9 -15.59 -124.86 5.88
N GLY A 10 -16.85 -125.27 6.09
CA GLY A 10 -17.98 -124.79 5.27
C GLY A 10 -18.20 -123.28 5.41
N SER A 11 -18.06 -122.74 6.62
CA SER A 11 -18.12 -121.28 6.85
C SER A 11 -16.93 -120.56 6.21
N ALA A 12 -15.73 -121.14 6.24
CA ALA A 12 -14.54 -120.56 5.60
C ALA A 12 -14.67 -120.56 4.07
N VAL A 13 -15.16 -121.64 3.46
CA VAL A 13 -15.41 -121.71 2.00
C VAL A 13 -16.50 -120.73 1.59
N LEU A 14 -17.62 -120.65 2.33
CA LEU A 14 -18.69 -119.69 2.07
C LEU A 14 -18.19 -118.24 2.21
N LEU A 15 -17.35 -117.97 3.22
CA LEU A 15 -16.72 -116.66 3.41
C LEU A 15 -15.76 -116.33 2.27
N VAL A 16 -14.93 -117.28 1.81
CA VAL A 16 -14.06 -117.10 0.63
C VAL A 16 -14.89 -116.85 -0.64
N LEU A 17 -15.97 -117.60 -0.87
CA LEU A 17 -16.89 -117.38 -1.99
C LEU A 17 -17.58 -116.01 -1.91
N MET A 18 -17.98 -115.57 -0.72
CA MET A 18 -18.51 -114.22 -0.49
C MET A 18 -17.46 -113.13 -0.75
N LEU A 19 -16.21 -113.33 -0.32
CA LEU A 19 -15.11 -112.40 -0.57
C LEU A 19 -14.80 -112.33 -2.08
N LEU A 20 -14.76 -113.45 -2.80
CA LEU A 20 -14.55 -113.49 -4.25
C LEU A 20 -15.73 -112.86 -5.00
N PHE A 21 -16.97 -113.15 -4.60
CA PHE A 21 -18.16 -112.50 -5.17
C PHE A 21 -18.11 -110.98 -4.97
N ALA A 22 -17.83 -110.52 -3.75
CA ALA A 22 -17.73 -109.10 -3.41
C ALA A 22 -16.59 -108.39 -4.17
N ALA A 23 -15.46 -109.08 -4.42
CA ALA A 23 -14.30 -108.51 -5.09
C ALA A 23 -14.39 -108.49 -6.63
N PHE A 24 -15.01 -109.50 -7.26
CA PHE A 24 -14.98 -109.68 -8.72
C PHE A 24 -16.34 -109.58 -9.43
N ILE A 25 -17.42 -110.13 -8.85
CA ILE A 25 -18.75 -110.15 -9.49
C ILE A 25 -19.57 -108.92 -9.12
N LEU A 26 -19.66 -108.63 -7.83
CA LEU A 26 -20.42 -107.52 -7.27
C LEU A 26 -20.06 -106.15 -7.88
N PRO A 27 -18.79 -105.80 -8.16
CA PRO A 27 -18.47 -104.51 -8.75
C PRO A 27 -19.04 -104.30 -10.17
N SER A 28 -19.16 -105.36 -10.97
CA SER A 28 -19.76 -105.27 -12.32
C SER A 28 -21.27 -105.05 -12.26
N ILE A 29 -21.95 -105.76 -11.34
CA ILE A 29 -23.38 -105.57 -11.08
C ILE A 29 -23.62 -104.14 -10.59
N LEU A 30 -22.84 -103.69 -9.60
CA LEU A 30 -22.94 -102.34 -9.05
C LEU A 30 -22.67 -101.28 -10.11
N ARG A 31 -21.76 -101.51 -11.08
CA ARG A 31 -21.50 -100.56 -12.17
C ARG A 31 -22.73 -100.35 -13.04
N GLY A 32 -23.32 -101.43 -13.56
CA GLY A 32 -24.52 -101.35 -14.40
C GLY A 32 -25.71 -100.76 -13.65
N THR A 33 -26.00 -101.29 -12.46
CA THR A 33 -27.11 -100.81 -11.63
C THR A 33 -26.92 -99.36 -11.17
N ALA A 34 -25.70 -98.92 -10.89
CA ALA A 34 -25.43 -97.52 -10.52
C ALA A 34 -25.69 -96.58 -11.69
N ILE A 35 -25.25 -96.92 -12.91
CA ILE A 35 -25.53 -96.13 -14.11
C ILE A 35 -27.05 -96.00 -14.28
N ASP A 36 -27.77 -97.12 -14.38
CA ASP A 36 -29.22 -97.12 -14.62
C ASP A 36 -29.99 -96.34 -13.53
N LYS A 37 -29.63 -96.53 -12.25
CA LYS A 37 -30.28 -95.83 -11.14
C LYS A 37 -29.94 -94.35 -11.09
N ILE A 38 -28.70 -93.96 -11.40
CA ILE A 38 -28.33 -92.55 -11.46
C ILE A 38 -29.08 -91.87 -12.60
N GLU A 39 -29.15 -92.49 -13.78
CA GLU A 39 -29.90 -91.95 -14.93
C GLU A 39 -31.39 -91.82 -14.61
N ALA A 40 -32.01 -92.86 -14.04
CA ALA A 40 -33.42 -92.85 -13.65
C ALA A 40 -33.72 -91.81 -12.55
N ALA A 41 -32.82 -91.61 -11.59
CA ALA A 41 -33.02 -90.69 -10.49
C ALA A 41 -32.75 -89.22 -10.85
N THR A 42 -31.81 -88.96 -11.76
CA THR A 42 -31.31 -87.60 -12.06
C THR A 42 -31.73 -87.07 -13.43
N GLY A 43 -32.19 -87.93 -14.34
CA GLY A 43 -32.44 -87.58 -15.74
C GLY A 43 -31.18 -87.17 -16.53
N ARG A 44 -29.99 -87.52 -16.01
CA ARG A 44 -28.67 -87.18 -16.59
C ARG A 44 -27.91 -88.45 -16.92
N LYS A 45 -27.19 -88.47 -18.05
CA LYS A 45 -26.43 -89.66 -18.47
C LYS A 45 -25.19 -89.85 -17.62
N ALA A 46 -24.99 -91.06 -17.10
CA ALA A 46 -23.86 -91.38 -16.21
C ALA A 46 -22.92 -92.38 -16.89
N SER A 47 -21.62 -92.18 -16.73
CA SER A 47 -20.60 -93.11 -17.18
C SER A 47 -19.62 -93.39 -16.04
N ILE A 48 -19.27 -94.66 -15.87
CA ILE A 48 -18.30 -95.15 -14.89
C ILE A 48 -17.35 -96.10 -15.63
N ALA A 49 -16.04 -95.88 -15.57
CA ALA A 49 -15.09 -96.82 -16.18
C ALA A 49 -14.95 -98.11 -15.35
N LYS A 50 -14.70 -97.98 -14.04
CA LYS A 50 -14.45 -99.14 -13.16
C LYS A 50 -14.95 -98.92 -11.74
N ILE A 51 -15.57 -99.94 -11.15
CA ILE A 51 -15.80 -100.06 -9.70
C ILE A 51 -14.94 -101.22 -9.20
N SER A 52 -14.27 -101.05 -8.06
CA SER A 52 -13.52 -102.11 -7.39
C SER A 52 -13.83 -102.12 -5.90
N ILE A 53 -14.03 -103.29 -5.31
CA ILE A 53 -14.28 -103.47 -3.88
C ILE A 53 -13.22 -104.42 -3.33
N ASN A 54 -12.58 -104.04 -2.24
CA ASN A 54 -11.68 -104.90 -1.49
C ASN A 54 -12.35 -105.26 -0.15
N PRO A 55 -12.92 -106.48 -0.03
CA PRO A 55 -13.69 -106.86 1.14
C PRO A 55 -12.82 -107.17 2.37
N LEU A 56 -11.52 -107.45 2.22
CA LEU A 56 -10.59 -107.62 3.34
C LEU A 56 -10.31 -106.29 4.05
N THR A 57 -10.20 -105.22 3.28
CA THR A 57 -9.94 -103.86 3.80
C THR A 57 -11.21 -103.03 3.95
N LEU A 58 -12.38 -103.60 3.62
CA LEU A 58 -13.67 -102.92 3.57
C LEU A 58 -13.62 -101.58 2.80
N SER A 59 -12.93 -101.56 1.66
CA SER A 59 -12.76 -100.35 0.83
C SER A 59 -13.37 -100.51 -0.56
N GLY A 60 -13.97 -99.44 -1.07
CA GLY A 60 -14.50 -99.34 -2.42
C GLY A 60 -13.84 -98.19 -3.18
N ARG A 61 -13.63 -98.38 -4.49
CA ARG A 61 -13.13 -97.33 -5.40
C ARG A 61 -13.95 -97.28 -6.69
N VAL A 62 -14.33 -96.07 -7.10
CA VAL A 62 -14.92 -95.76 -8.42
C VAL A 62 -13.89 -94.98 -9.22
N THR A 63 -13.64 -95.36 -10.47
CA THR A 63 -12.65 -94.74 -11.38
C THR A 63 -13.36 -94.20 -12.62
N ASP A 64 -12.97 -92.99 -13.04
CA ASP A 64 -13.49 -92.20 -14.16
C ASP A 64 -15.02 -92.17 -14.21
N PHE A 65 -15.59 -91.33 -13.35
CA PHE A 65 -17.01 -91.01 -13.37
C PHE A 65 -17.27 -89.72 -14.12
N ARG A 66 -18.31 -89.70 -14.96
CA ARG A 66 -18.82 -88.49 -15.61
C ARG A 66 -20.34 -88.53 -15.67
N LEU A 67 -20.95 -87.41 -15.31
CA LEU A 67 -22.38 -87.13 -15.35
C LEU A 67 -22.61 -85.95 -16.30
N THR A 68 -23.50 -86.10 -17.29
CA THR A 68 -23.83 -85.02 -18.23
C THR A 68 -24.82 -84.03 -17.62
N GLU A 69 -24.96 -82.86 -18.25
CA GLU A 69 -26.07 -81.95 -17.96
C GLU A 69 -27.40 -82.54 -18.47
N LYS A 70 -28.51 -82.10 -17.88
CA LYS A 70 -29.85 -82.57 -18.26
C LYS A 70 -30.18 -82.10 -19.68
N GLY A 71 -30.37 -83.04 -20.60
CA GLY A 71 -30.66 -82.75 -22.00
C GLY A 71 -29.49 -82.19 -22.82
N ASN A 72 -28.26 -82.17 -22.27
CA ASN A 72 -27.08 -81.60 -22.94
C ASN A 72 -25.84 -82.52 -22.73
N PRO A 73 -25.05 -82.82 -23.77
CA PRO A 73 -23.86 -83.69 -23.66
C PRO A 73 -22.69 -83.08 -22.86
N ALA A 74 -22.76 -81.80 -22.50
CA ALA A 74 -21.78 -81.15 -21.64
C ALA A 74 -21.66 -81.86 -20.28
N THR A 75 -20.46 -81.85 -19.70
CA THR A 75 -20.22 -82.45 -18.38
C THR A 75 -20.82 -81.56 -17.29
N PHE A 76 -21.69 -82.12 -16.46
CA PHE A 76 -22.18 -81.48 -15.24
C PHE A 76 -21.23 -81.76 -14.07
N ALA A 77 -20.85 -83.01 -13.85
CA ALA A 77 -19.92 -83.40 -12.80
C ALA A 77 -19.05 -84.59 -13.22
N SER A 78 -17.79 -84.62 -12.82
CA SER A 78 -16.90 -85.77 -13.05
C SER A 78 -15.85 -85.91 -11.96
N PHE A 79 -15.22 -87.07 -11.86
CA PHE A 79 -14.03 -87.28 -11.04
C PHE A 79 -13.18 -88.42 -11.61
N SER A 80 -11.87 -88.36 -11.40
CA SER A 80 -10.95 -89.43 -11.83
C SER A 80 -11.01 -90.65 -10.91
N SER A 81 -11.10 -90.44 -9.60
CA SER A 81 -11.15 -91.52 -8.62
C SER A 81 -11.88 -91.09 -7.34
N VAL A 82 -12.74 -91.96 -6.79
CA VAL A 82 -13.32 -91.82 -5.45
C VAL A 82 -13.08 -93.10 -4.68
N ARG A 83 -12.47 -93.01 -3.50
CA ARG A 83 -12.20 -94.13 -2.58
C ARG A 83 -12.90 -93.90 -1.24
N VAL A 84 -13.63 -94.91 -0.77
CA VAL A 84 -14.28 -94.90 0.55
C VAL A 84 -13.89 -96.16 1.30
N SER A 85 -13.44 -96.03 2.56
CA SER A 85 -13.03 -97.18 3.40
C SER A 85 -13.81 -97.20 4.71
N VAL A 86 -14.55 -98.27 4.97
CA VAL A 86 -15.38 -98.43 6.17
C VAL A 86 -14.58 -99.10 7.28
N ASN A 87 -14.70 -98.60 8.51
CA ASN A 87 -14.06 -99.21 9.67
C ASN A 87 -14.89 -100.42 10.15
N PRO A 88 -14.28 -101.62 10.34
CA PRO A 88 -15.00 -102.81 10.84
C PRO A 88 -15.75 -102.57 12.16
N SER A 89 -15.25 -101.67 13.01
CA SER A 89 -15.90 -101.31 14.28
C SER A 89 -17.28 -100.65 14.12
N SER A 90 -17.66 -100.25 12.90
CA SER A 90 -19.00 -99.73 12.58
C SER A 90 -20.11 -100.71 12.97
N LEU A 91 -19.88 -102.02 12.78
CA LEU A 91 -20.84 -103.09 13.11
C LEU A 91 -20.99 -103.25 14.64
N VAL A 92 -19.90 -103.13 15.39
CA VAL A 92 -19.88 -103.26 16.85
C VAL A 92 -20.48 -102.03 17.53
N ARG A 93 -20.16 -100.84 17.03
CA ARG A 93 -20.56 -99.56 17.61
C ARG A 93 -21.95 -99.09 17.18
N ARG A 94 -22.63 -99.84 16.30
CA ARG A 94 -23.93 -99.48 15.70
C ARG A 94 -23.94 -98.05 15.13
N ALA A 95 -22.81 -97.64 14.55
CA ALA A 95 -22.57 -96.30 14.01
C ALA A 95 -21.77 -96.43 12.71
N LEU A 96 -22.06 -95.61 11.69
CA LEU A 96 -21.27 -95.64 10.46
C LEU A 96 -19.96 -94.90 10.67
N ILE A 97 -18.85 -95.65 10.70
CA ILE A 97 -17.50 -95.10 10.87
C ILE A 97 -16.76 -95.28 9.55
N ILE A 98 -16.63 -94.22 8.79
CA ILE A 98 -15.80 -94.17 7.58
C ILE A 98 -14.39 -93.76 8.01
N SER A 99 -13.39 -94.60 7.71
CA SER A 99 -11.99 -94.36 8.06
C SER A 99 -11.27 -93.42 7.10
N ARG A 100 -11.74 -93.34 5.85
CA ARG A 100 -11.13 -92.56 4.77
C ARG A 100 -12.10 -92.29 3.62
N ILE A 101 -12.08 -91.06 3.11
CA ILE A 101 -12.76 -90.63 1.88
C ILE A 101 -11.75 -89.84 1.04
N GLU A 102 -11.37 -90.33 -0.13
CA GLU A 102 -10.44 -89.64 -1.05
C GLU A 102 -11.16 -89.40 -2.38
N ILE A 103 -11.12 -88.17 -2.90
CA ILE A 103 -11.70 -87.77 -4.19
C ILE A 103 -10.61 -87.08 -5.02
N ASP A 104 -10.24 -87.65 -6.17
CA ASP A 104 -9.20 -87.15 -7.05
C ASP A 104 -9.79 -86.47 -8.29
N SER A 105 -9.34 -85.24 -8.54
CA SER A 105 -9.71 -84.36 -9.66
C SER A 105 -11.22 -84.23 -9.88
N PRO A 106 -12.04 -83.91 -8.86
CA PRO A 106 -13.46 -83.68 -9.08
C PRO A 106 -13.68 -82.38 -9.87
N TYR A 107 -14.59 -82.42 -10.84
CA TYR A 107 -15.02 -81.28 -11.63
C TYR A 107 -16.53 -81.09 -11.49
N VAL A 108 -16.98 -79.84 -11.35
CA VAL A 108 -18.40 -79.49 -11.36
C VAL A 108 -18.63 -78.23 -12.19
N ASN A 109 -19.61 -78.27 -13.09
CA ASN A 109 -20.13 -77.11 -13.81
C ASN A 109 -21.44 -76.64 -13.16
N MET A 110 -21.42 -75.46 -12.57
CA MET A 110 -22.53 -74.83 -11.86
C MET A 110 -23.06 -73.64 -12.65
N VAL A 111 -24.36 -73.59 -12.91
CA VAL A 111 -25.00 -72.45 -13.58
C VAL A 111 -26.12 -71.93 -12.71
N ARG A 112 -26.05 -70.66 -12.30
CA ARG A 112 -27.13 -69.96 -11.60
C ARG A 112 -27.91 -69.13 -12.60
N SER A 113 -29.19 -69.45 -12.78
CA SER A 113 -30.08 -68.77 -13.75
C SER A 113 -30.98 -67.72 -13.10
N ASP A 114 -31.29 -67.86 -11.80
CA ASP A 114 -32.08 -66.91 -11.01
C ASP A 114 -31.62 -66.94 -9.53
N ALA A 115 -32.16 -66.07 -8.67
CA ALA A 115 -31.72 -65.82 -7.30
C ALA A 115 -31.43 -67.11 -6.49
N ASN A 116 -32.25 -68.15 -6.64
CA ASN A 116 -32.07 -69.46 -5.99
C ASN A 116 -32.24 -70.65 -6.96
N THR A 117 -32.10 -70.41 -8.26
CA THR A 117 -32.30 -71.43 -9.30
C THR A 117 -30.98 -71.77 -9.97
N TYR A 118 -30.58 -73.03 -9.86
CA TYR A 118 -29.34 -73.58 -10.40
C TYR A 118 -29.63 -74.77 -11.33
N ASN A 119 -28.68 -75.10 -12.20
CA ASN A 119 -28.74 -76.30 -13.04
C ASN A 119 -28.80 -77.63 -12.25
N PHE A 120 -28.66 -77.60 -10.92
CA PHE A 120 -28.81 -78.75 -10.03
C PHE A 120 -29.98 -78.61 -9.03
N THR A 121 -30.79 -77.55 -9.07
CA THR A 121 -31.90 -77.36 -8.10
C THR A 121 -32.90 -78.53 -8.11
N ASP A 122 -33.06 -79.19 -9.25
CA ASP A 122 -33.86 -80.40 -9.42
C ASP A 122 -33.32 -81.62 -8.65
N LEU A 123 -32.03 -81.63 -8.30
CA LEU A 123 -31.38 -82.70 -7.53
C LEU A 123 -31.51 -82.55 -6.01
N VAL A 124 -31.77 -81.34 -5.50
CA VAL A 124 -31.71 -81.01 -4.07
C VAL A 124 -33.04 -80.64 -3.43
N THR A 125 -34.12 -80.52 -4.21
CA THR A 125 -35.45 -80.22 -3.65
C THR A 125 -36.04 -81.46 -2.97
N PRO A 126 -36.32 -81.42 -1.65
CA PRO A 126 -36.81 -82.60 -0.92
C PRO A 126 -38.22 -82.97 -1.40
N LYS A 127 -38.45 -84.27 -1.61
CA LYS A 127 -39.80 -84.82 -1.82
C LYS A 127 -40.61 -84.61 -0.53
N LYS A 128 -41.83 -84.09 -0.65
CA LYS A 128 -42.65 -83.47 0.43
C LYS A 128 -43.03 -84.35 1.65
N ASP A 129 -42.60 -85.61 1.76
CA ASP A 129 -43.20 -86.58 2.69
C ASP A 129 -42.24 -87.28 3.69
N ALA A 130 -41.10 -86.68 4.04
CA ALA A 130 -40.17 -87.28 5.01
C ALA A 130 -40.45 -86.84 6.47
N LYS A 131 -40.94 -87.76 7.33
CA LYS A 131 -41.04 -87.55 8.79
C LYS A 131 -39.65 -87.52 9.44
N PRO A 132 -39.37 -86.61 10.41
CA PRO A 132 -38.07 -86.54 11.06
C PRO A 132 -37.80 -87.77 11.96
N SER A 133 -36.76 -88.55 11.64
CA SER A 133 -36.28 -89.69 12.42
C SER A 133 -35.09 -89.30 13.32
N LYS A 134 -34.88 -90.02 14.43
CA LYS A 134 -33.69 -89.84 15.29
C LYS A 134 -32.39 -89.92 14.46
N PRO A 135 -31.41 -89.04 14.67
CA PRO A 135 -30.19 -89.01 13.88
C PRO A 135 -29.36 -90.28 14.15
N PHE A 136 -29.02 -91.00 13.09
CA PHE A 136 -28.14 -92.15 13.15
C PHE A 136 -26.70 -91.68 13.43
N PRO A 137 -25.98 -92.24 14.43
CA PRO A 137 -24.63 -91.80 14.77
C PRO A 137 -23.63 -92.18 13.67
N PHE A 138 -22.76 -91.24 13.29
CA PHE A 138 -21.73 -91.47 12.27
C PHE A 138 -20.45 -90.69 12.56
N SER A 139 -19.34 -91.17 11.99
CA SER A 139 -18.03 -90.53 12.01
C SER A 139 -17.35 -90.72 10.65
N LEU A 140 -17.01 -89.61 10.00
CA LEU A 140 -16.27 -89.55 8.74
C LEU A 140 -14.84 -89.13 9.06
N ASN A 141 -13.85 -89.94 8.73
CA ASN A 141 -12.44 -89.66 9.01
C ASN A 141 -11.66 -89.55 7.69
N ASN A 142 -10.59 -88.75 7.71
CA ASN A 142 -9.65 -88.52 6.61
C ASN A 142 -10.37 -88.22 5.28
N ILE A 143 -11.13 -87.12 5.23
CA ILE A 143 -11.78 -86.64 4.00
C ILE A 143 -10.76 -85.80 3.24
N VAL A 144 -10.38 -86.22 2.03
CA VAL A 144 -9.39 -85.55 1.19
C VAL A 144 -9.92 -85.38 -0.23
N ILE A 145 -9.86 -84.16 -0.75
CA ILE A 145 -10.11 -83.83 -2.15
C ILE A 145 -8.81 -83.27 -2.73
N ARG A 146 -8.38 -83.78 -3.90
CA ARG A 146 -7.15 -83.34 -4.59
C ARG A 146 -7.47 -82.87 -5.99
N GLY A 147 -6.86 -81.75 -6.42
CA GLY A 147 -6.93 -81.30 -7.82
C GLY A 147 -8.32 -80.94 -8.33
N GLY A 148 -9.25 -80.53 -7.45
CA GLY A 148 -10.62 -80.21 -7.86
C GLY A 148 -10.74 -78.94 -8.71
N ALA A 149 -11.81 -78.87 -9.50
CA ALA A 149 -12.14 -77.73 -10.35
C ALA A 149 -13.65 -77.44 -10.35
N ILE A 150 -14.02 -76.16 -10.37
CA ILE A 150 -15.42 -75.72 -10.48
C ILE A 150 -15.48 -74.62 -11.53
N ASP A 151 -16.42 -74.73 -12.46
CA ASP A 151 -16.84 -73.63 -13.32
C ASP A 151 -18.20 -73.14 -12.85
N PHE A 152 -18.29 -71.87 -12.47
CA PHE A 152 -19.52 -71.28 -11.96
C PHE A 152 -19.95 -70.10 -12.82
N HIS A 153 -21.03 -70.30 -13.57
CA HIS A 153 -21.65 -69.29 -14.42
C HIS A 153 -22.83 -68.65 -13.67
N ASP A 154 -22.67 -67.42 -13.23
CA ASP A 154 -23.73 -66.66 -12.56
C ASP A 154 -24.41 -65.71 -13.56
N LEU A 155 -25.53 -66.17 -14.10
CA LEU A 155 -26.38 -65.39 -15.00
C LEU A 155 -27.38 -64.52 -14.22
N ALA A 156 -27.58 -64.79 -12.93
CA ALA A 156 -28.51 -64.07 -12.06
C ALA A 156 -27.87 -62.83 -11.39
N ALA A 157 -26.54 -62.70 -11.45
CA ALA A 157 -25.84 -61.50 -11.01
C ALA A 157 -26.25 -60.28 -11.86
N ARG A 158 -26.14 -59.08 -11.27
CA ARG A 158 -26.48 -57.81 -11.95
C ARG A 158 -25.76 -57.63 -13.29
N LYS A 159 -24.56 -58.18 -13.37
CA LYS A 159 -23.78 -58.36 -14.60
C LYS A 159 -23.40 -59.83 -14.65
N PRO A 160 -23.69 -60.57 -15.73
CA PRO A 160 -23.30 -61.98 -15.85
C PRO A 160 -21.79 -62.15 -15.61
N THR A 161 -21.43 -63.08 -14.73
CA THR A 161 -20.04 -63.32 -14.29
C THR A 161 -19.71 -64.82 -14.28
N ASN A 162 -18.44 -65.15 -14.56
CA ASN A 162 -17.97 -66.53 -14.73
C ASN A 162 -16.80 -66.83 -13.79
N HIS A 163 -17.06 -67.50 -12.68
CA HIS A 163 -16.02 -67.87 -11.73
C HIS A 163 -15.39 -69.22 -12.07
N THR A 164 -14.06 -69.29 -11.97
CA THR A 164 -13.29 -70.52 -12.10
C THR A 164 -12.60 -70.83 -10.78
N VAL A 165 -12.73 -72.06 -10.32
CA VAL A 165 -11.97 -72.63 -9.20
C VAL A 165 -11.09 -73.73 -9.78
N ARG A 166 -9.79 -73.69 -9.49
CA ARG A 166 -8.79 -74.67 -9.98
C ARG A 166 -7.87 -75.10 -8.85
N ARG A 167 -7.23 -76.26 -8.99
CA ARG A 167 -6.30 -76.83 -7.99
C ARG A 167 -6.93 -76.88 -6.59
N MET A 168 -8.22 -77.20 -6.49
CA MET A 168 -8.93 -77.22 -5.22
C MET A 168 -8.50 -78.43 -4.39
N GLU A 169 -7.97 -78.17 -3.20
CA GLU A 169 -7.65 -79.19 -2.21
C GLU A 169 -8.45 -78.95 -0.93
N ILE A 170 -9.07 -80.01 -0.41
CA ILE A 170 -9.80 -80.00 0.86
C ILE A 170 -9.27 -81.16 1.68
N ALA A 171 -8.90 -80.92 2.94
CA ALA A 171 -8.53 -81.97 3.88
C ALA A 171 -9.24 -81.75 5.22
N VAL A 172 -10.10 -82.67 5.62
CA VAL A 172 -10.81 -82.65 6.91
C VAL A 172 -10.45 -83.92 7.71
N PRO A 173 -9.74 -83.80 8.85
CA PRO A 173 -9.29 -84.95 9.63
C PRO A 173 -10.42 -85.86 10.09
N PHE A 174 -11.50 -85.29 10.63
CA PHE A 174 -12.71 -86.02 10.94
C PHE A 174 -13.92 -85.09 11.08
N PHE A 175 -15.12 -85.65 10.94
CA PHE A 175 -16.40 -85.04 11.25
C PHE A 175 -17.30 -86.12 11.90
N SER A 176 -17.83 -85.88 13.10
CA SER A 176 -18.50 -86.92 13.89
C SER A 176 -19.68 -86.36 14.67
N THR A 177 -20.80 -87.09 14.67
CA THR A 177 -21.97 -86.81 15.52
C THR A 177 -21.94 -87.59 16.85
N ILE A 178 -20.86 -88.34 17.10
CA ILE A 178 -20.65 -89.12 18.33
C ILE A 178 -20.22 -88.19 19.50
N PRO A 179 -20.92 -88.17 20.65
CA PRO A 179 -20.74 -87.15 21.71
C PRO A 179 -19.31 -86.91 22.20
N TYR A 180 -18.51 -87.96 22.48
CA TYR A 180 -17.14 -87.81 23.00
C TYR A 180 -16.10 -87.37 21.95
N LEU A 181 -16.46 -87.39 20.66
CA LEU A 181 -15.61 -86.88 19.57
C LEU A 181 -16.00 -85.46 19.17
N ALA A 182 -17.21 -85.00 19.53
CA ALA A 182 -17.70 -83.66 19.23
C ALA A 182 -16.96 -82.55 20.01
N ASP A 183 -16.44 -82.86 21.20
CA ASP A 183 -15.70 -81.90 22.04
C ASP A 183 -14.22 -81.70 21.64
N LYS A 184 -13.73 -82.35 20.58
CA LYS A 184 -12.32 -82.26 20.12
C LYS A 184 -12.15 -81.22 19.00
N TYR A 185 -10.98 -80.58 18.97
CA TYR A 185 -10.61 -79.69 17.87
C TYR A 185 -10.39 -80.46 16.56
N VAL A 186 -11.00 -79.97 15.49
CA VAL A 186 -10.79 -80.41 14.11
C VAL A 186 -9.97 -79.35 13.38
N ALA A 187 -8.93 -79.77 12.64
CA ALA A 187 -8.06 -78.86 11.91
C ALA A 187 -8.18 -79.01 10.37
N PRO A 188 -9.21 -78.45 9.73
CA PRO A 188 -9.38 -78.54 8.29
C PRO A 188 -8.40 -77.65 7.55
N ARG A 189 -8.13 -78.03 6.30
CA ARG A 189 -7.33 -77.26 5.34
C ARG A 189 -8.08 -77.16 4.02
N PHE A 190 -7.97 -75.99 3.40
CA PHE A 190 -8.53 -75.67 2.10
C PHE A 190 -7.51 -74.86 1.29
N SER A 191 -7.33 -75.17 0.02
CA SER A 191 -6.59 -74.32 -0.92
C SER A 191 -7.22 -74.39 -2.31
N ALA A 192 -7.21 -73.28 -3.04
CA ALA A 192 -7.70 -73.22 -4.41
C ALA A 192 -7.15 -71.98 -5.14
N VAL A 193 -7.20 -72.00 -6.46
CA VAL A 193 -7.06 -70.79 -7.30
C VAL A 193 -8.43 -70.39 -7.77
N ILE A 194 -8.91 -69.23 -7.31
CA ILE A 194 -10.23 -68.69 -7.64
C ILE A 194 -10.03 -67.48 -8.54
N ASN A 195 -10.42 -67.58 -9.81
CA ASN A 195 -10.26 -66.50 -10.81
C ASN A 195 -8.83 -65.96 -10.93
N GLY A 196 -7.84 -66.87 -10.83
CA GLY A 196 -6.42 -66.51 -10.84
C GLY A 196 -5.85 -66.12 -9.46
N ALA A 197 -6.67 -65.83 -8.46
CA ALA A 197 -6.23 -65.50 -7.11
C ALA A 197 -5.99 -66.76 -6.27
N GLU A 198 -4.85 -66.84 -5.58
CA GLU A 198 -4.55 -67.98 -4.70
C GLU A 198 -5.22 -67.78 -3.34
N LEU A 199 -6.03 -68.76 -2.92
CA LEU A 199 -6.70 -68.79 -1.64
C LEU A 199 -6.24 -70.02 -0.86
N SER A 200 -5.83 -69.84 0.39
CA SER A 200 -5.63 -70.94 1.33
C SER A 200 -6.24 -70.59 2.68
N ALA A 201 -6.89 -71.57 3.30
CA ALA A 201 -7.53 -71.43 4.59
C ALA A 201 -7.18 -72.64 5.47
N THR A 202 -6.65 -72.39 6.66
CA THR A 202 -6.34 -73.43 7.65
C THR A 202 -6.87 -73.01 8.99
N GLY A 203 -7.48 -73.91 9.76
CA GLY A 203 -8.10 -73.50 11.02
C GLY A 203 -8.18 -74.59 12.05
N LYS A 204 -8.67 -74.23 13.24
CA LYS A 204 -9.08 -75.12 14.32
C LYS A 204 -10.54 -74.82 14.65
N LEU A 205 -11.39 -75.84 14.66
CA LEU A 205 -12.80 -75.72 14.97
C LEU A 205 -13.16 -76.69 16.08
N LYS A 206 -13.94 -76.22 17.07
CA LYS A 206 -14.56 -77.05 18.09
C LYS A 206 -16.08 -77.09 17.87
N PRO A 207 -16.61 -78.08 17.14
CA PRO A 207 -18.04 -78.15 16.80
C PRO A 207 -18.91 -78.69 17.96
N LEU A 208 -19.56 -77.76 18.68
CA LEU A 208 -20.75 -77.85 19.58
C LEU A 208 -20.95 -79.01 20.58
N ALA A 209 -21.09 -78.58 21.85
CA ALA A 209 -22.13 -79.02 22.81
C ALA A 209 -22.56 -77.90 23.80
N LYS A 210 -21.66 -76.96 24.17
CA LYS A 210 -21.96 -75.79 25.04
C LYS A 210 -21.20 -74.49 24.68
N THR A 211 -20.06 -74.61 23.99
CA THR A 211 -19.29 -73.50 23.44
C THR A 211 -18.86 -73.85 22.01
N MET A 212 -18.74 -72.84 21.15
CA MET A 212 -18.18 -72.99 19.80
C MET A 212 -17.01 -72.03 19.65
N GLU A 213 -15.85 -72.57 19.32
CA GLU A 213 -14.61 -71.84 19.12
C GLU A 213 -14.06 -72.19 17.73
N THR A 214 -13.74 -71.16 16.94
CA THR A 214 -13.18 -71.28 15.59
C THR A 214 -12.03 -70.28 15.46
N SER A 215 -10.87 -70.75 15.00
CA SER A 215 -9.79 -69.90 14.49
C SER A 215 -9.47 -70.35 13.07
N LEU A 216 -9.42 -69.40 12.13
CA LEU A 216 -9.23 -69.63 10.71
C LEU A 216 -8.18 -68.65 10.17
N ASN A 217 -7.03 -69.16 9.78
CA ASN A 217 -6.00 -68.44 9.04
C ASN A 217 -6.36 -68.45 7.55
N LEU A 218 -6.61 -67.27 6.99
CA LEU A 218 -7.04 -67.02 5.63
C LEU A 218 -5.96 -66.24 4.87
N LYS A 219 -5.31 -66.89 3.89
CA LYS A 219 -4.38 -66.24 2.96
C LYS A 219 -5.01 -66.11 1.59
N LEU A 220 -5.09 -64.88 1.11
CA LEU A 220 -5.58 -64.52 -0.22
C LEU A 220 -4.52 -63.70 -0.94
N LYS A 221 -4.21 -64.04 -2.18
CA LYS A 221 -3.21 -63.31 -2.98
C LYS A 221 -3.81 -62.85 -4.30
N ASP A 222 -3.60 -61.57 -4.62
CA ASP A 222 -3.95 -60.93 -5.89
C ASP A 222 -5.44 -61.03 -6.29
N PHE A 223 -6.35 -60.88 -5.33
CA PHE A 223 -7.79 -60.91 -5.58
C PHE A 223 -8.26 -59.63 -6.30
N ASP A 224 -8.73 -59.78 -7.54
CA ASP A 224 -9.11 -58.69 -8.43
C ASP A 224 -10.48 -58.06 -8.07
N LEU A 225 -10.48 -56.92 -7.40
CA LEU A 225 -11.70 -56.29 -6.85
C LEU A 225 -12.76 -55.92 -7.91
N PRO A 226 -12.41 -55.29 -9.07
CA PRO A 226 -13.38 -54.95 -10.11
C PRO A 226 -14.24 -56.13 -10.56
N TYR A 227 -13.66 -57.34 -10.61
CA TYR A 227 -14.34 -58.57 -11.01
C TYR A 227 -15.55 -58.90 -10.13
N TYR A 228 -15.48 -58.59 -8.83
CA TYR A 228 -16.50 -58.96 -7.85
C TYR A 228 -17.49 -57.84 -7.50
N LEU A 229 -17.39 -56.66 -8.13
CA LEU A 229 -18.33 -55.55 -7.90
C LEU A 229 -19.78 -55.89 -8.25
N ALA A 230 -20.01 -56.85 -9.16
CA ALA A 230 -21.34 -57.32 -9.54
C ALA A 230 -22.15 -57.87 -8.35
N TYR A 231 -21.45 -58.29 -7.29
CA TYR A 231 -22.03 -58.90 -6.09
C TYR A 231 -22.34 -57.91 -4.96
N LEU A 232 -22.04 -56.62 -5.13
CA LEU A 232 -22.38 -55.63 -4.13
C LEU A 232 -23.91 -55.44 -4.02
N PRO A 233 -24.48 -55.47 -2.81
CA PRO A 233 -25.93 -55.34 -2.61
C PRO A 233 -26.44 -53.94 -2.97
N VAL A 234 -25.55 -52.95 -3.09
CA VAL A 234 -25.87 -51.54 -3.38
C VAL A 234 -25.18 -51.06 -4.64
N THR A 235 -25.83 -50.15 -5.36
CA THR A 235 -25.21 -49.47 -6.51
C THR A 235 -24.31 -48.37 -5.98
N VAL A 236 -22.99 -48.55 -6.07
CA VAL A 236 -22.03 -47.53 -5.64
C VAL A 236 -21.94 -46.43 -6.73
N PRO A 237 -21.94 -45.14 -6.38
CA PRO A 237 -21.87 -44.04 -7.35
C PRO A 237 -20.47 -43.83 -7.97
N ILE A 238 -19.53 -44.76 -7.74
CA ILE A 238 -18.15 -44.75 -8.26
C ILE A 238 -17.89 -46.01 -9.09
N GLY A 239 -16.97 -45.91 -10.04
CA GLY A 239 -16.35 -47.04 -10.72
C GLY A 239 -14.98 -47.35 -10.12
N ILE A 240 -14.65 -48.64 -9.99
CA ILE A 240 -13.30 -49.10 -9.64
C ILE A 240 -12.74 -49.78 -10.88
N ASN A 241 -11.73 -49.17 -11.50
CA ASN A 241 -11.16 -49.63 -12.77
C ASN A 241 -10.11 -50.73 -12.55
N SER A 242 -9.36 -50.65 -11.46
CA SER A 242 -8.34 -51.62 -11.07
C SER A 242 -8.23 -51.70 -9.55
N GLY A 243 -7.69 -52.80 -9.03
CA GLY A 243 -7.33 -52.94 -7.62
C GLY A 243 -7.21 -54.41 -7.20
N LYS A 244 -6.06 -54.80 -6.65
CA LYS A 244 -5.81 -56.17 -6.18
C LYS A 244 -5.71 -56.23 -4.66
N LEU A 245 -6.51 -57.09 -4.03
CA LEU A 245 -6.53 -57.33 -2.60
C LEU A 245 -5.73 -58.61 -2.25
N SER A 246 -4.81 -58.50 -1.30
CA SER A 246 -4.12 -59.61 -0.68
C SER A 246 -4.31 -59.56 0.84
N THR A 247 -4.50 -60.72 1.48
CA THR A 247 -4.76 -60.81 2.91
C THR A 247 -3.99 -61.98 3.53
N ASP A 248 -3.51 -61.82 4.75
CA ASP A 248 -3.04 -62.90 5.63
C ASP A 248 -3.69 -62.65 7.00
N LEU A 249 -4.89 -63.19 7.18
CA LEU A 249 -5.78 -62.85 8.30
C LEU A 249 -6.04 -64.06 9.18
N GLU A 250 -5.98 -63.89 10.49
CA GLU A 250 -6.56 -64.80 11.47
C GLU A 250 -7.97 -64.32 11.85
N LEU A 251 -8.97 -65.12 11.53
CA LEU A 251 -10.36 -64.92 11.91
C LEU A 251 -10.68 -65.81 13.11
N SER A 252 -11.12 -65.21 14.21
CA SER A 252 -11.55 -65.92 15.41
C SER A 252 -13.05 -65.70 15.64
N TYR A 253 -13.76 -66.76 15.98
CA TYR A 253 -15.15 -66.72 16.39
C TYR A 253 -15.34 -67.53 17.67
N GLN A 254 -15.94 -66.92 18.68
CA GLN A 254 -16.23 -67.57 19.96
C GLN A 254 -17.65 -67.25 20.40
N VAL A 255 -18.39 -68.27 20.82
CA VAL A 255 -19.71 -68.12 21.43
C VAL A 255 -19.91 -69.18 22.51
N SER A 256 -20.50 -68.79 23.62
CA SER A 256 -20.87 -69.68 24.73
C SER A 256 -22.37 -69.55 25.01
N ALA A 257 -22.96 -70.49 25.75
CA ALA A 257 -24.36 -70.38 26.16
C ALA A 257 -24.68 -69.16 27.05
N ARG A 258 -23.67 -68.48 27.63
CA ARG A 258 -23.82 -67.34 28.54
C ARG A 258 -23.31 -66.02 27.99
N ASP A 259 -22.39 -66.05 27.03
CA ASP A 259 -21.75 -64.87 26.46
C ASP A 259 -22.28 -64.56 25.06
N LYS A 260 -22.30 -63.26 24.72
CA LYS A 260 -22.57 -62.83 23.34
C LYS A 260 -21.48 -63.36 22.42
N PRO A 261 -21.80 -63.70 21.16
CA PRO A 261 -20.78 -64.08 20.19
C PRO A 261 -19.76 -62.95 20.03
N GLU A 262 -18.50 -63.32 19.79
CA GLU A 262 -17.40 -62.41 19.49
C GLU A 262 -16.72 -62.84 18.18
N VAL A 263 -16.49 -61.88 17.29
CA VAL A 263 -15.70 -62.05 16.06
C VAL A 263 -14.45 -61.19 16.20
N GLY A 264 -13.28 -61.83 16.13
CA GLY A 264 -11.98 -61.18 16.13
C GLY A 264 -11.27 -61.31 14.78
N ILE A 265 -10.63 -60.25 14.32
CA ILE A 265 -9.76 -60.25 13.12
C ILE A 265 -8.37 -59.77 13.53
N ALA A 266 -7.32 -60.48 13.11
CA ALA A 266 -5.93 -60.08 13.26
C ALA A 266 -5.15 -60.40 11.97
N GLY A 267 -4.00 -59.76 11.75
CA GLY A 267 -3.14 -60.04 10.59
C GLY A 267 -3.00 -58.85 9.64
N ARG A 268 -2.68 -59.13 8.36
CA ARG A 268 -2.32 -58.11 7.36
C ARG A 268 -3.30 -58.09 6.20
N LEU A 269 -3.65 -56.89 5.78
CA LEU A 269 -4.41 -56.62 4.55
C LEU A 269 -3.59 -55.69 3.66
N GLU A 270 -3.56 -55.97 2.36
CA GLU A 270 -2.85 -55.15 1.37
C GLU A 270 -3.68 -54.97 0.11
N LEU A 271 -3.82 -53.74 -0.34
CA LEU A 271 -4.51 -53.35 -1.57
C LEU A 271 -3.52 -52.62 -2.49
N THR A 272 -3.38 -53.06 -3.73
CA THR A 272 -2.43 -52.49 -4.70
C THR A 272 -3.12 -52.03 -5.98
N GLY A 273 -2.62 -50.94 -6.56
CA GLY A 273 -3.04 -50.41 -7.87
C GLY A 273 -4.52 -50.06 -7.98
N LEU A 274 -5.09 -49.42 -6.94
CA LEU A 274 -6.50 -49.05 -6.95
C LEU A 274 -6.71 -47.74 -7.74
N ASP A 275 -7.61 -47.75 -8.72
CA ASP A 275 -8.06 -46.58 -9.49
C ASP A 275 -9.58 -46.43 -9.34
N VAL A 276 -10.02 -45.38 -8.66
CA VAL A 276 -11.41 -45.04 -8.41
C VAL A 276 -11.79 -43.80 -9.20
N ARG A 277 -12.87 -43.91 -9.96
CA ARG A 277 -13.40 -42.85 -10.82
C ARG A 277 -14.90 -42.66 -10.59
N GLU A 278 -15.43 -41.53 -11.01
CA GLU A 278 -16.87 -41.36 -11.18
C GLU A 278 -17.38 -42.31 -12.27
N LYS A 279 -18.68 -42.60 -12.28
CA LYS A 279 -19.30 -43.34 -13.40
C LYS A 279 -19.15 -42.64 -14.75
N SER A 280 -18.95 -41.32 -14.75
CA SER A 280 -18.65 -40.51 -15.93
C SER A 280 -17.23 -40.74 -16.49
N GLY A 281 -16.37 -41.46 -15.76
CA GLY A 281 -14.96 -41.68 -16.10
C GLY A 281 -13.99 -40.65 -15.51
N VAL A 282 -14.50 -39.63 -14.80
CA VAL A 282 -13.67 -38.60 -14.14
C VAL A 282 -12.89 -39.22 -12.97
N PRO A 283 -11.55 -39.10 -12.93
CA PRO A 283 -10.75 -39.62 -11.83
C PRO A 283 -11.12 -39.01 -10.46
N LEU A 284 -11.23 -39.83 -9.41
CA LEU A 284 -11.49 -39.39 -8.03
C LEU A 284 -10.26 -39.58 -7.14
N VAL A 285 -9.83 -40.84 -6.98
CA VAL A 285 -8.68 -41.23 -6.16
C VAL A 285 -8.02 -42.43 -6.81
N ALA A 286 -6.69 -42.40 -6.92
CA ALA A 286 -5.87 -43.58 -7.18
C ALA A 286 -4.88 -43.79 -6.03
N LEU A 287 -4.42 -45.02 -5.81
CA LEU A 287 -3.33 -45.36 -4.88
C LEU A 287 -2.48 -46.50 -5.44
N ASN A 288 -1.16 -46.44 -5.16
CA ASN A 288 -0.24 -47.51 -5.52
C ASN A 288 -0.39 -48.68 -4.55
N ARG A 289 -0.42 -48.38 -3.25
CA ARG A 289 -0.46 -49.39 -2.18
C ARG A 289 -1.14 -48.85 -0.93
N LEU A 290 -1.98 -49.68 -0.33
CA LEU A 290 -2.57 -49.52 1.00
C LEU A 290 -2.27 -50.80 1.78
N ALA A 291 -1.57 -50.71 2.91
CA ALA A 291 -1.31 -51.83 3.81
C ALA A 291 -1.85 -51.54 5.21
N VAL A 292 -2.52 -52.51 5.81
CA VAL A 292 -3.09 -52.44 7.15
C VAL A 292 -2.59 -53.62 7.97
N GLN A 293 -1.96 -53.33 9.09
CA GLN A 293 -1.58 -54.34 10.09
C GLN A 293 -2.55 -54.25 11.27
N ILE A 294 -3.32 -55.30 11.48
CA ILE A 294 -4.35 -55.40 12.52
C ILE A 294 -3.78 -56.24 13.66
N ASN A 295 -3.66 -55.67 14.87
CA ASN A 295 -3.33 -56.44 16.07
C ASN A 295 -4.55 -57.24 16.50
N LYS A 296 -5.68 -56.55 16.67
CA LYS A 296 -6.96 -57.15 17.05
C LYS A 296 -8.12 -56.22 16.71
N ALA A 297 -9.07 -56.71 15.91
CA ALA A 297 -10.35 -56.04 15.66
C ALA A 297 -11.50 -56.91 16.15
N ALA A 298 -12.14 -56.50 17.25
CA ALA A 298 -13.32 -57.16 17.81
C ALA A 298 -14.59 -56.51 17.23
N ILE A 299 -15.13 -57.12 16.18
CA ILE A 299 -16.16 -56.53 15.30
C ILE A 299 -17.44 -56.17 16.09
N PHE A 300 -17.95 -57.10 16.91
CA PHE A 300 -19.18 -56.89 17.66
C PHE A 300 -19.01 -55.96 18.86
N ARG A 301 -17.81 -55.90 19.45
CA ARG A 301 -17.48 -54.94 20.52
C ARG A 301 -17.07 -53.56 19.99
N GLN A 302 -16.97 -53.40 18.66
CA GLN A 302 -16.50 -52.20 17.98
C GLN A 302 -15.14 -51.68 18.50
N ASN A 303 -14.24 -52.60 18.83
CA ASN A 303 -12.90 -52.28 19.30
C ASN A 303 -11.86 -52.66 18.24
N PHE A 304 -11.08 -51.70 17.76
CA PHE A 304 -10.16 -51.84 16.65
C PHE A 304 -8.75 -51.38 17.07
N ASP A 305 -7.84 -52.34 17.29
CA ASP A 305 -6.43 -52.09 17.57
C ASP A 305 -5.59 -52.39 16.31
N LEU A 306 -5.07 -51.32 15.71
CA LEU A 306 -4.31 -51.32 14.46
C LEU A 306 -2.85 -50.96 14.75
N ALA A 307 -1.92 -51.83 14.37
CA ALA A 307 -0.49 -51.56 14.48
C ALA A 307 -0.03 -50.51 13.47
N SER A 308 -0.42 -50.67 12.20
CA SER A 308 -0.05 -49.69 11.17
C SER A 308 -1.07 -49.56 10.04
N LEU A 309 -1.10 -48.35 9.46
CA LEU A 309 -1.84 -48.00 8.25
C LEU A 309 -0.89 -47.26 7.30
N GLU A 310 -0.48 -47.91 6.22
CA GLU A 310 0.46 -47.36 5.23
C GLU A 310 -0.25 -47.10 3.91
N LEU A 311 -0.20 -45.86 3.41
CA LEU A 311 -0.71 -45.46 2.11
C LEU A 311 0.44 -44.88 1.27
N ASP A 312 0.66 -45.41 0.08
CA ASP A 312 1.67 -44.91 -0.85
C ASP A 312 1.05 -44.50 -2.19
N GLY A 313 1.51 -43.36 -2.71
CA GLY A 313 1.20 -42.90 -4.06
C GLY A 313 -0.25 -42.49 -4.26
N VAL A 314 -0.91 -41.93 -3.24
CA VAL A 314 -2.30 -41.51 -3.36
C VAL A 314 -2.41 -40.27 -4.25
N ALA A 315 -3.15 -40.37 -5.35
CA ALA A 315 -3.47 -39.27 -6.24
C ALA A 315 -4.94 -38.90 -6.11
N ALA A 316 -5.23 -37.75 -5.50
CA ALA A 316 -6.59 -37.26 -5.27
C ALA A 316 -6.95 -36.10 -6.21
N HIS A 317 -8.19 -36.11 -6.70
CA HIS A 317 -8.75 -35.05 -7.52
C HIS A 317 -9.90 -34.36 -6.79
N LEU A 318 -9.69 -33.08 -6.47
CA LEU A 318 -10.70 -32.22 -5.85
C LEU A 318 -11.17 -31.19 -6.87
N ASP A 319 -12.45 -31.26 -7.22
CA ASP A 319 -13.07 -30.42 -8.25
C ASP A 319 -14.34 -29.77 -7.69
N ARG A 320 -14.33 -28.44 -7.60
CA ARG A 320 -15.49 -27.61 -7.27
C ARG A 320 -16.05 -27.00 -8.54
N ASP A 321 -17.31 -27.29 -8.82
CA ASP A 321 -18.00 -26.73 -9.99
C ASP A 321 -18.42 -25.26 -9.76
N SER A 322 -18.95 -24.64 -10.81
CA SER A 322 -19.42 -23.25 -10.77
C SER A 322 -20.65 -23.02 -9.87
N SER A 323 -21.35 -24.09 -9.48
CA SER A 323 -22.44 -24.03 -8.48
C SER A 323 -21.92 -24.10 -7.04
N GLY A 324 -20.60 -24.32 -6.87
CA GLY A 324 -19.95 -24.42 -5.60
C GLY A 324 -20.01 -25.81 -4.96
N GLN A 325 -20.48 -26.85 -5.68
CA GLN A 325 -20.51 -28.23 -5.21
C GLN A 325 -19.20 -28.96 -5.51
N TRP A 326 -18.71 -29.74 -4.54
CA TRP A 326 -17.54 -30.58 -4.74
C TRP A 326 -17.88 -31.93 -5.39
N ASN A 327 -16.96 -32.49 -6.18
CA ASN A 327 -17.11 -33.81 -6.80
C ASN A 327 -17.48 -34.93 -5.80
N PHE A 328 -16.89 -34.94 -4.60
CA PHE A 328 -17.26 -35.92 -3.57
C PHE A 328 -18.66 -35.70 -2.96
N GLU A 329 -19.22 -34.49 -3.00
CA GLU A 329 -20.58 -34.23 -2.53
C GLU A 329 -21.63 -34.80 -3.48
N ARG A 330 -21.31 -34.83 -4.77
CA ARG A 330 -22.13 -35.46 -5.83
C ARG A 330 -22.24 -36.98 -5.66
N LEU A 331 -21.32 -37.60 -4.88
CA LEU A 331 -21.33 -39.03 -4.57
C LEU A 331 -22.28 -39.39 -3.42
N LYS A 332 -22.92 -38.42 -2.76
CA LYS A 332 -23.91 -38.71 -1.72
C LYS A 332 -25.16 -39.30 -2.36
N VAL A 333 -25.39 -40.60 -2.15
CA VAL A 333 -26.65 -41.25 -2.53
C VAL A 333 -27.76 -40.64 -1.67
N LYS A 334 -28.77 -40.00 -2.29
CA LYS A 334 -30.02 -39.64 -1.59
C LYS A 334 -30.64 -40.93 -1.07
N GLN A 335 -30.48 -41.19 0.21
CA GLN A 335 -31.15 -42.29 0.87
C GLN A 335 -32.63 -41.92 0.95
N THR A 336 -33.45 -42.49 0.09
CA THR A 336 -34.91 -42.44 0.24
C THR A 336 -35.20 -43.10 1.58
N ALA A 337 -35.65 -42.31 2.56
CA ALA A 337 -35.99 -42.83 3.87
C ALA A 337 -37.02 -43.96 3.71
N PRO A 338 -36.83 -45.13 4.37
CA PRO A 338 -37.92 -46.08 4.52
C PRO A 338 -39.10 -45.36 5.22
N PRO A 339 -40.36 -45.65 4.85
CA PRO A 339 -41.51 -45.07 5.55
C PRO A 339 -41.38 -45.36 7.05
N SER A 340 -41.54 -44.29 7.84
CA SER A 340 -41.29 -44.23 9.27
C SER A 340 -41.98 -45.36 10.04
N SER A 341 -41.22 -46.34 10.51
CA SER A 341 -41.61 -47.13 11.68
C SER A 341 -41.22 -46.33 12.93
N LYS A 342 -42.23 -45.80 13.64
CA LYS A 342 -42.10 -45.22 14.98
C LYS A 342 -41.26 -46.15 15.84
N THR A 343 -40.05 -45.71 16.18
CA THR A 343 -39.20 -46.42 17.13
C THR A 343 -39.29 -45.71 18.46
N VAL A 344 -39.79 -46.44 19.43
CA VAL A 344 -39.81 -46.15 20.86
C VAL A 344 -38.41 -45.72 21.30
N GLN A 345 -38.32 -44.57 21.97
CA GLN A 345 -37.13 -44.19 22.72
C GLN A 345 -37.04 -45.08 23.96
N THR A 346 -36.16 -46.07 23.92
CA THR A 346 -35.54 -46.63 25.13
C THR A 346 -34.09 -46.18 25.12
N GLY A 347 -33.74 -45.33 26.09
CA GLY A 347 -32.34 -45.02 26.39
C GLY A 347 -31.63 -46.30 26.81
N ASN A 348 -30.51 -46.60 26.17
CA ASN A 348 -29.36 -47.30 26.75
C ASN A 348 -28.18 -47.25 25.78
N ASP A 349 -26.99 -46.99 26.34
CA ASP A 349 -25.68 -46.87 25.72
C ASP A 349 -25.50 -47.72 24.46
N THR A 350 -25.48 -47.06 23.31
CA THR A 350 -24.87 -47.65 22.12
C THR A 350 -23.35 -47.51 22.29
N PRO A 351 -22.57 -48.60 22.39
CA PRO A 351 -21.13 -48.52 22.63
C PRO A 351 -20.47 -47.72 21.50
N LYS A 352 -19.71 -46.68 21.86
CA LYS A 352 -18.92 -45.89 20.90
C LYS A 352 -17.74 -46.74 20.42
N PRO A 353 -17.43 -46.76 19.12
CA PRO A 353 -16.29 -47.52 18.61
C PRO A 353 -14.96 -47.01 19.20
N ALA A 354 -14.19 -47.94 19.77
CA ALA A 354 -12.85 -47.68 20.27
C ALA A 354 -11.84 -48.02 19.17
N ILE A 355 -11.06 -47.04 18.71
CA ILE A 355 -10.04 -47.20 17.67
C ILE A 355 -8.71 -46.79 18.28
N LYS A 356 -7.72 -47.69 18.21
CA LYS A 356 -6.33 -47.43 18.53
C LYS A 356 -5.49 -47.68 17.28
N LEU A 357 -4.65 -46.72 16.92
CA LEU A 357 -3.76 -46.79 15.76
C LEU A 357 -2.36 -46.35 16.17
N SER A 358 -1.41 -47.30 16.20
CA SER A 358 -0.03 -47.02 16.61
C SER A 358 0.73 -46.17 15.60
N SER A 359 0.59 -46.43 14.29
CA SER A 359 1.24 -45.61 13.26
C SER A 359 0.43 -45.53 11.96
N LEU A 360 0.31 -44.33 11.41
CA LEU A 360 -0.19 -44.05 10.08
C LEU A 360 0.93 -43.39 9.30
N LYS A 361 1.21 -43.89 8.10
CA LYS A 361 2.14 -43.26 7.15
C LYS A 361 1.47 -43.11 5.80
N PHE A 362 1.51 -41.90 5.28
CA PHE A 362 1.03 -41.55 3.96
C PHE A 362 2.20 -40.92 3.21
N THR A 363 2.65 -41.53 2.12
CA THR A 363 3.85 -41.12 1.37
C THR A 363 3.56 -40.92 -0.10
N ASN A 364 4.34 -40.05 -0.75
CA ASN A 364 4.29 -39.82 -2.20
C ASN A 364 2.92 -39.40 -2.73
N GLY A 365 2.11 -38.69 -1.91
CA GLY A 365 0.79 -38.25 -2.32
C GLY A 365 0.83 -37.07 -3.30
N SER A 366 -0.21 -36.96 -4.13
CA SER A 366 -0.48 -35.80 -4.97
C SER A 366 -1.95 -35.40 -4.91
N ILE A 367 -2.21 -34.10 -4.89
CA ILE A 367 -3.57 -33.55 -4.86
C ILE A 367 -3.68 -32.54 -5.99
N ARG A 368 -4.60 -32.78 -6.93
CA ARG A 368 -5.00 -31.78 -7.92
C ARG A 368 -6.25 -31.08 -7.41
N PHE A 369 -6.20 -29.75 -7.39
CA PHE A 369 -7.27 -28.90 -6.89
C PHE A 369 -7.75 -27.98 -8.01
N VAL A 370 -9.05 -28.03 -8.31
CA VAL A 370 -9.70 -27.19 -9.32
C VAL A 370 -10.93 -26.55 -8.68
N ASP A 371 -10.97 -25.23 -8.65
CA ASP A 371 -12.09 -24.46 -8.12
C ASP A 371 -12.58 -23.47 -9.17
N ARG A 372 -13.82 -23.66 -9.64
CA ARG A 372 -14.44 -22.81 -10.68
C ARG A 372 -15.35 -21.71 -10.11
N VAL A 373 -15.44 -21.58 -8.79
CA VAL A 373 -16.21 -20.51 -8.12
C VAL A 373 -15.56 -19.13 -8.26
N PRO A 374 -14.25 -18.93 -7.98
CA PRO A 374 -13.65 -17.61 -8.12
C PRO A 374 -13.61 -17.18 -9.61
N PRO A 375 -13.77 -15.88 -9.92
CA PRO A 375 -13.66 -15.39 -11.30
C PRO A 375 -12.33 -15.78 -11.95
N GLY A 376 -12.39 -16.37 -13.16
CA GLY A 376 -11.21 -16.92 -13.86
C GLY A 376 -10.78 -18.31 -13.40
N GLY A 377 -11.41 -18.87 -12.37
CA GLY A 377 -11.07 -20.18 -11.79
C GLY A 377 -9.74 -20.19 -11.05
N PHE A 378 -9.50 -21.26 -10.30
CA PHE A 378 -8.23 -21.53 -9.64
C PHE A 378 -7.82 -22.99 -9.87
N HIS A 379 -6.55 -23.18 -10.21
CA HIS A 379 -5.94 -24.50 -10.42
C HIS A 379 -4.68 -24.62 -9.56
N GLY A 380 -4.61 -25.68 -8.77
CA GLY A 380 -3.46 -26.00 -7.93
C GLY A 380 -3.08 -27.47 -8.02
N LYS A 381 -1.79 -27.75 -7.80
CA LYS A 381 -1.27 -29.10 -7.64
C LYS A 381 -0.38 -29.12 -6.40
N LEU A 382 -0.65 -30.04 -5.49
CA LEU A 382 0.23 -30.40 -4.39
C LEU A 382 0.89 -31.74 -4.73
N GLU A 383 2.16 -31.84 -4.44
CA GLU A 383 3.04 -32.99 -4.69
C GLU A 383 3.82 -33.30 -3.42
N LYS A 384 4.41 -34.50 -3.37
CA LYS A 384 5.19 -35.00 -2.22
C LYS A 384 4.41 -34.89 -0.91
N VAL A 385 3.08 -35.04 -0.98
CA VAL A 385 2.21 -34.93 0.19
C VAL A 385 2.54 -36.11 1.10
N THR A 386 3.00 -35.80 2.31
CA THR A 386 3.39 -36.76 3.33
C THR A 386 2.61 -36.46 4.60
N LEU A 387 2.04 -37.47 5.23
CA LEU A 387 1.33 -37.36 6.52
C LEU A 387 1.74 -38.55 7.40
N SER A 388 2.12 -38.26 8.65
CA SER A 388 2.34 -39.29 9.66
C SER A 388 1.45 -39.02 10.88
N LEU A 389 0.89 -40.05 11.49
CA LEU A 389 0.15 -39.95 12.75
C LEU A 389 0.51 -41.15 13.64
N ASN A 390 0.97 -40.90 14.86
CA ASN A 390 1.38 -41.94 15.81
C ASN A 390 0.53 -41.88 17.08
N ASP A 391 0.25 -43.04 17.67
CA ASP A 391 -0.46 -43.20 18.94
C ASP A 391 -1.88 -42.57 18.96
N PHE A 392 -2.62 -42.71 17.85
CA PHE A 392 -4.00 -42.24 17.78
C PHE A 392 -4.96 -43.14 18.56
N SER A 393 -5.85 -42.55 19.36
CA SER A 393 -6.85 -43.26 20.16
C SER A 393 -8.15 -42.47 20.23
N THR A 394 -9.28 -43.13 20.04
CA THR A 394 -10.61 -42.58 20.35
C THR A 394 -11.04 -42.85 21.79
N ALA A 395 -10.36 -43.75 22.51
CA ALA A 395 -10.49 -43.87 23.95
C ALA A 395 -9.81 -42.65 24.60
N GLY A 396 -10.50 -41.96 25.52
CA GLY A 396 -10.05 -40.70 26.12
C GLY A 396 -8.63 -40.76 26.70
N GLY A 397 -7.92 -39.63 26.67
CA GLY A 397 -6.53 -39.52 27.16
C GLY A 397 -5.43 -39.81 26.13
N GLY A 398 -5.76 -40.13 24.88
CA GLY A 398 -4.78 -40.29 23.80
C GLY A 398 -4.15 -38.95 23.37
N ASN A 399 -2.84 -38.94 23.10
CA ASN A 399 -2.07 -37.76 22.63
C ASN A 399 -1.34 -38.10 21.32
N ALA A 400 -2.07 -38.07 20.22
CA ALA A 400 -1.59 -38.50 18.92
C ALA A 400 -0.63 -37.46 18.34
N LYS A 401 0.60 -37.86 17.98
CA LYS A 401 1.58 -36.98 17.32
C LYS A 401 1.41 -37.05 15.82
N TRP A 402 1.35 -35.92 15.13
CA TRP A 402 1.20 -35.90 13.68
C TRP A 402 2.19 -34.95 12.99
N SER A 403 2.50 -35.25 11.73
CA SER A 403 3.29 -34.37 10.85
C SER A 403 2.71 -34.40 9.44
N PHE A 404 2.76 -33.26 8.75
CA PHE A 404 2.29 -33.06 7.39
C PHE A 404 3.32 -32.23 6.63
N ALA A 405 3.64 -32.63 5.41
CA ALA A 405 4.49 -31.87 4.51
C ALA A 405 3.99 -31.96 3.07
N CYS A 406 4.03 -30.86 2.32
CA CYS A 406 3.77 -30.87 0.89
C CYS A 406 4.49 -29.75 0.15
N THR A 407 4.62 -29.93 -1.17
CA THR A 407 5.11 -28.89 -2.09
C THR A 407 4.10 -28.62 -3.19
N SER A 408 3.84 -27.36 -3.53
CA SER A 408 2.99 -27.05 -4.68
C SER A 408 3.77 -27.09 -5.99
N GLY A 409 3.06 -27.15 -7.13
CA GLY A 409 3.66 -27.03 -8.47
C GLY A 409 4.34 -25.67 -8.75
N ARG A 410 4.33 -24.73 -7.80
CA ARG A 410 4.99 -23.42 -7.85
C ARG A 410 6.19 -23.32 -6.89
N ASN A 411 6.70 -24.45 -6.39
CA ASN A 411 7.76 -24.53 -5.38
C ASN A 411 7.40 -23.90 -4.01
N GLU A 412 6.11 -23.80 -3.70
CA GLU A 412 5.63 -23.39 -2.37
C GLU A 412 5.72 -24.59 -1.43
N SER A 413 6.22 -24.44 -0.21
CA SER A 413 6.30 -25.55 0.76
C SER A 413 5.42 -25.30 1.97
N ILE A 414 4.76 -26.34 2.49
CA ILE A 414 3.99 -26.30 3.73
C ILE A 414 4.43 -27.48 4.58
N ASP A 415 4.86 -27.17 5.81
CA ASP A 415 5.25 -28.13 6.83
C ASP A 415 4.42 -27.85 8.09
N ALA A 416 3.81 -28.88 8.66
CA ALA A 416 3.05 -28.77 9.90
C ALA A 416 3.31 -29.96 10.81
N THR A 417 3.50 -29.71 12.10
CA THR A 417 3.69 -30.77 13.12
C THR A 417 2.87 -30.45 14.34
N GLY A 418 2.37 -31.46 15.04
CA GLY A 418 1.45 -31.19 16.12
C GLY A 418 1.06 -32.39 16.95
N THR A 419 0.18 -32.13 17.90
CA THR A 419 -0.51 -33.17 18.67
C THR A 419 -2.02 -33.05 18.54
N ALA A 420 -2.73 -34.15 18.71
CA ALA A 420 -4.19 -34.18 18.67
C ALA A 420 -4.76 -35.16 19.70
N THR A 421 -5.85 -34.76 20.35
CA THR A 421 -6.65 -35.57 21.28
C THR A 421 -8.10 -35.58 20.78
N VAL A 422 -8.77 -36.73 20.84
CA VAL A 422 -10.16 -36.86 20.35
C VAL A 422 -11.18 -36.56 21.46
N GLU A 423 -10.90 -36.98 22.69
CA GLU A 423 -11.76 -36.77 23.86
C GLU A 423 -10.90 -36.34 25.06
N PRO A 424 -10.91 -35.05 25.45
CA PRO A 424 -11.59 -33.94 24.76
C PRO A 424 -10.93 -33.63 23.40
N LEU A 425 -11.69 -33.03 22.48
CA LEU A 425 -11.19 -32.63 21.16
C LEU A 425 -10.25 -31.43 21.29
N ALA A 426 -8.95 -31.66 21.10
CA ALA A 426 -7.93 -30.61 21.07
C ALA A 426 -6.84 -30.93 20.03
N VAL A 427 -6.29 -29.90 19.40
CA VAL A 427 -5.21 -30.01 18.41
C VAL A 427 -4.21 -28.88 18.62
N THR A 428 -2.93 -29.19 18.65
CA THR A 428 -1.84 -28.20 18.57
C THR A 428 -1.09 -28.39 17.27
N THR A 429 -0.62 -27.30 16.68
CA THR A 429 0.02 -27.29 15.36
C THR A 429 1.09 -26.20 15.30
N ASP A 430 2.34 -26.58 15.09
CA ASP A 430 3.37 -25.68 14.56
C ASP A 430 3.33 -25.75 13.03
N LEU A 431 3.05 -24.62 12.38
CA LEU A 431 2.89 -24.49 10.93
C LEU A 431 4.00 -23.60 10.37
N THR A 432 4.64 -24.04 9.28
CA THR A 432 5.54 -23.25 8.46
C THR A 432 5.10 -23.36 6.99
N ALA A 433 4.84 -22.23 6.35
CA ALA A 433 4.62 -22.15 4.91
C ALA A 433 5.65 -21.20 4.30
N ARG A 434 6.31 -21.60 3.21
CA ARG A 434 7.38 -20.81 2.57
C ARG A 434 7.07 -20.56 1.10
N GLY A 435 7.39 -19.36 0.64
CA GLY A 435 7.35 -18.98 -0.76
C GLY A 435 5.96 -18.85 -1.36
N ILE A 436 4.90 -18.69 -0.56
CA ILE A 436 3.51 -18.63 -1.05
C ILE A 436 3.36 -17.47 -2.04
N ALA A 437 3.05 -17.76 -3.30
CA ALA A 437 3.01 -16.78 -4.38
C ALA A 437 1.66 -16.04 -4.41
N LEU A 438 1.59 -14.84 -3.82
CA LEU A 438 0.34 -14.07 -3.65
C LEU A 438 -0.46 -13.89 -4.95
N GLY A 439 0.23 -13.61 -6.05
CA GLY A 439 -0.40 -13.36 -7.34
C GLY A 439 -1.22 -14.55 -7.85
N ALA A 440 -0.81 -15.77 -7.49
CA ALA A 440 -1.48 -16.99 -7.94
C ALA A 440 -2.81 -17.26 -7.21
N TYR A 441 -3.05 -16.59 -6.08
CA TYR A 441 -4.29 -16.67 -5.29
C TYR A 441 -5.22 -15.47 -5.52
N TYR A 442 -4.86 -14.54 -6.43
CA TYR A 442 -5.69 -13.39 -6.79
C TYR A 442 -7.15 -13.72 -7.17
N PRO A 443 -7.49 -14.85 -7.84
CA PRO A 443 -8.89 -15.18 -8.15
C PRO A 443 -9.81 -15.15 -6.93
N TYR A 444 -9.31 -15.53 -5.75
CA TYR A 444 -10.07 -15.47 -4.49
C TYR A 444 -10.23 -14.05 -3.93
N LEU A 445 -9.38 -13.12 -4.35
CA LEU A 445 -9.43 -11.71 -3.96
C LEU A 445 -10.08 -10.82 -5.03
N ALA A 446 -10.33 -11.34 -6.23
CA ALA A 446 -10.91 -10.60 -7.35
C ALA A 446 -12.32 -10.05 -7.04
N GLY A 447 -13.04 -10.60 -6.07
CA GLY A 447 -14.31 -10.04 -5.60
C GLY A 447 -14.18 -8.72 -4.82
N VAL A 448 -13.00 -8.46 -4.25
CA VAL A 448 -12.73 -7.29 -3.38
C VAL A 448 -11.71 -6.34 -4.00
N LEU A 449 -10.74 -6.87 -4.75
CA LEU A 449 -9.63 -6.12 -5.34
C LEU A 449 -9.78 -5.97 -6.86
N THR A 450 -9.48 -4.78 -7.38
CA THR A 450 -9.48 -4.50 -8.83
C THR A 450 -8.19 -4.90 -9.53
N ALA A 451 -7.09 -5.07 -8.79
CA ALA A 451 -5.78 -5.47 -9.31
C ALA A 451 -5.12 -6.55 -8.43
N PRO A 452 -4.25 -7.41 -9.00
CA PRO A 452 -3.54 -8.43 -8.25
C PRO A 452 -2.51 -7.85 -7.28
N ILE A 453 -2.23 -8.62 -6.23
CA ILE A 453 -1.09 -8.40 -5.34
C ILE A 453 -0.05 -9.46 -5.68
N THR A 454 1.11 -9.04 -6.17
CA THR A 454 2.24 -9.93 -6.50
C THR A 454 3.25 -9.99 -5.36
N GLY A 455 4.17 -10.95 -5.38
CA GLY A 455 5.18 -11.18 -4.35
C GLY A 455 5.04 -12.56 -3.70
N THR A 456 5.90 -12.84 -2.72
CA THR A 456 5.84 -14.10 -1.94
C THR A 456 5.61 -13.81 -0.47
N VAL A 457 4.97 -14.74 0.24
CA VAL A 457 4.78 -14.69 1.69
C VAL A 457 5.27 -15.98 2.33
N ASP A 458 6.07 -15.81 3.38
CA ASP A 458 6.40 -16.84 4.35
C ASP A 458 5.52 -16.67 5.59
N LEU A 459 5.05 -17.78 6.15
CA LEU A 459 4.20 -17.85 7.33
C LEU A 459 4.81 -18.84 8.31
N ASN A 460 4.89 -18.48 9.58
CA ASN A 460 5.23 -19.41 10.64
C ASN A 460 4.38 -19.12 11.88
N GLY A 461 3.90 -20.14 12.58
CA GLY A 461 3.11 -19.90 13.79
C GLY A 461 2.67 -21.16 14.51
N HIS A 462 2.23 -20.98 15.75
CA HIS A 462 1.64 -22.02 16.57
C HIS A 462 0.13 -21.82 16.64
N LEU A 463 -0.64 -22.85 16.32
CA LEU A 463 -2.09 -22.86 16.37
C LEU A 463 -2.52 -23.90 17.40
N ALA A 464 -3.44 -23.53 18.27
CA ALA A 464 -4.07 -24.47 19.18
C ALA A 464 -5.59 -24.35 19.06
N PHE A 465 -6.26 -25.48 18.96
CA PHE A 465 -7.70 -25.58 19.01
C PHE A 465 -8.08 -26.45 20.20
N ASP A 466 -8.98 -25.98 21.03
CA ASP A 466 -9.63 -26.77 22.08
C ASP A 466 -11.13 -26.58 21.99
N ARG A 467 -11.90 -27.64 22.21
CA ARG A 467 -13.37 -27.60 22.12
C ARG A 467 -14.01 -26.54 23.02
N ASN A 468 -13.43 -26.30 24.19
CA ASN A 468 -13.93 -25.33 25.15
C ASN A 468 -13.32 -23.94 24.95
N ALA A 469 -12.02 -23.84 24.66
CA ALA A 469 -11.31 -22.57 24.50
C ALA A 469 -11.45 -21.94 23.10
N GLY A 470 -11.79 -22.73 22.08
CA GLY A 470 -11.82 -22.32 20.67
C GLY A 470 -10.43 -22.35 20.02
N LEU A 471 -10.30 -21.68 18.88
CA LEU A 471 -9.03 -21.53 18.16
C LEU A 471 -8.23 -20.35 18.72
N THR A 472 -7.00 -20.62 19.14
CA THR A 472 -5.98 -19.65 19.50
C THR A 472 -4.82 -19.72 18.51
N LEU A 473 -4.31 -18.56 18.11
CA LEU A 473 -3.08 -18.44 17.33
C LEU A 473 -2.05 -17.75 18.21
N GLU A 474 -0.85 -18.31 18.27
CA GLU A 474 0.24 -17.82 19.08
C GLU A 474 1.52 -17.70 18.24
N ARG A 475 2.30 -16.65 18.51
CA ARG A 475 3.61 -16.42 17.88
C ARG A 475 3.58 -16.46 16.35
N LEU A 476 2.45 -16.10 15.73
CA LEU A 476 2.33 -16.09 14.29
C LEU A 476 3.18 -14.95 13.71
N ALA A 477 3.98 -15.25 12.70
CA ALA A 477 4.79 -14.32 11.97
C ALA A 477 4.60 -14.51 10.46
N LEU A 478 4.53 -13.39 9.75
CA LEU A 478 4.38 -13.29 8.31
C LEU A 478 5.52 -12.45 7.75
N THR A 479 6.22 -12.94 6.74
CA THR A 479 7.21 -12.16 5.99
C THR A 479 6.83 -12.16 4.52
N GLY A 480 6.38 -11.01 4.03
CA GLY A 480 6.15 -10.77 2.61
C GLY A 480 7.38 -10.17 1.94
N ASN A 481 7.77 -10.72 0.78
CA ASN A 481 8.91 -10.28 -0.01
C ASN A 481 8.44 -9.80 -1.39
N ASN A 482 8.99 -8.66 -1.84
CA ASN A 482 8.68 -8.05 -3.14
C ASN A 482 7.18 -7.86 -3.40
N ILE A 483 6.43 -7.42 -2.38
CA ILE A 483 4.99 -7.19 -2.52
C ILE A 483 4.75 -6.00 -3.44
N ALA A 484 3.87 -6.15 -4.42
CA ALA A 484 3.46 -5.04 -5.27
C ALA A 484 1.99 -5.11 -5.70
N SER A 485 1.38 -3.96 -5.93
CA SER A 485 0.05 -3.84 -6.54
C SER A 485 -0.10 -2.47 -7.22
N THR A 486 -0.87 -2.43 -8.30
CA THR A 486 -1.11 -1.21 -9.09
C THR A 486 -2.47 -0.61 -8.76
N PHE A 487 -2.52 0.70 -8.57
CA PHE A 487 -3.76 1.45 -8.34
C PHE A 487 -4.33 2.00 -9.65
N ALA A 488 -3.44 2.44 -10.56
CA ALA A 488 -3.74 3.00 -11.88
C ALA A 488 -2.49 2.86 -12.77
N PRO A 489 -2.56 3.14 -14.09
CA PRO A 489 -1.37 3.12 -14.96
C PRO A 489 -0.27 4.04 -14.41
N GLY A 490 0.89 3.49 -14.10
CA GLY A 490 2.02 4.24 -13.54
C GLY A 490 1.91 4.59 -12.05
N GLU A 491 0.88 4.10 -11.35
CA GLU A 491 0.65 4.34 -9.93
C GLU A 491 0.46 3.02 -9.17
N GLY A 492 1.08 2.91 -8.01
CA GLY A 492 0.98 1.71 -7.21
C GLY A 492 1.83 1.74 -5.96
N ILE A 493 1.88 0.58 -5.32
CA ILE A 493 2.75 0.31 -4.20
C ILE A 493 3.68 -0.85 -4.55
N ARG A 494 4.96 -0.68 -4.25
CA ARG A 494 5.96 -1.75 -4.29
C ARG A 494 6.73 -1.72 -3.00
N MET A 495 6.97 -2.85 -2.35
CA MET A 495 7.77 -2.94 -1.13
C MET A 495 8.67 -4.16 -1.16
N ASN A 496 9.92 -3.98 -0.75
CA ASN A 496 10.91 -5.06 -0.73
C ASN A 496 10.57 -6.09 0.35
N ARG A 497 10.15 -5.62 1.55
CA ARG A 497 9.81 -6.51 2.66
C ARG A 497 8.72 -5.92 3.56
N LEU A 498 7.76 -6.77 3.93
CA LEU A 498 6.77 -6.56 5.00
C LEU A 498 6.93 -7.68 6.03
N ALA A 499 7.26 -7.36 7.27
CA ALA A 499 7.35 -8.35 8.35
C ALA A 499 6.31 -8.04 9.43
N ILE A 500 5.48 -9.01 9.77
CA ILE A 500 4.50 -8.94 10.85
C ILE A 500 4.90 -10.05 11.82
N GLY A 501 5.20 -9.72 13.08
CA GLY A 501 5.72 -10.68 14.06
C GLY A 501 4.94 -10.66 15.37
N GLY A 502 4.91 -11.80 16.05
CA GLY A 502 4.27 -11.97 17.36
C GLY A 502 2.77 -11.74 17.32
N VAL A 503 2.10 -12.20 16.26
CA VAL A 503 0.64 -12.14 16.17
C VAL A 503 0.05 -13.20 17.10
N GLY A 504 -0.77 -12.75 18.04
CA GLY A 504 -1.57 -13.57 18.94
C GLY A 504 -3.05 -13.29 18.69
N VAL A 505 -3.88 -14.32 18.53
CA VAL A 505 -5.32 -14.16 18.31
C VAL A 505 -6.08 -15.13 19.19
N ASN A 506 -7.03 -14.62 19.97
CA ASN A 506 -7.99 -15.43 20.70
C ASN A 506 -9.39 -15.12 20.15
N LEU A 507 -9.91 -16.04 19.34
CA LEU A 507 -11.20 -15.84 18.66
C LEU A 507 -12.38 -15.82 19.63
N LYS A 508 -12.38 -16.69 20.65
CA LYS A 508 -13.44 -16.73 21.68
C LYS A 508 -13.42 -15.47 22.56
N GLY A 509 -12.22 -15.02 22.91
CA GLY A 509 -11.97 -13.78 23.65
C GLY A 509 -12.10 -12.50 22.82
N GLN A 510 -12.29 -12.63 21.49
CA GLN A 510 -12.41 -11.54 20.51
C GLN A 510 -11.29 -10.50 20.62
N ASN A 511 -10.05 -10.97 20.78
CA ASN A 511 -8.89 -10.09 20.87
C ASN A 511 -7.71 -10.55 20.02
N ALA A 512 -6.88 -9.60 19.60
CA ALA A 512 -5.63 -9.85 18.93
C ALA A 512 -4.50 -8.93 19.42
N THR A 513 -3.29 -9.46 19.46
CA THR A 513 -2.05 -8.72 19.72
C THR A 513 -1.10 -8.87 18.54
N VAL A 514 -0.38 -7.81 18.20
CA VAL A 514 0.70 -7.85 17.20
C VAL A 514 1.90 -7.16 17.84
N GLU A 515 3.00 -7.89 17.99
CA GLU A 515 4.21 -7.35 18.62
C GLU A 515 4.91 -6.33 17.72
N GLN A 516 5.05 -6.65 16.43
CA GLN A 516 5.76 -5.78 15.49
C GLN A 516 5.21 -5.86 14.06
N VAL A 517 5.12 -4.70 13.41
CA VAL A 517 4.96 -4.57 11.96
C VAL A 517 6.13 -3.73 11.43
N GLU A 518 6.84 -4.24 10.43
CA GLU A 518 8.00 -3.59 9.82
C GLU A 518 7.87 -3.55 8.29
N ILE A 519 8.04 -2.36 7.70
CA ILE A 519 8.02 -2.13 6.25
C ILE A 519 9.40 -1.65 5.81
N LYS A 520 10.05 -2.35 4.87
CA LYS A 520 11.36 -1.93 4.32
C LYS A 520 11.30 -1.72 2.82
N GLY A 521 11.89 -0.61 2.37
CA GLY A 521 12.12 -0.32 0.95
C GLY A 521 10.82 -0.26 0.17
N ALA A 522 9.89 0.62 0.58
CA ALA A 522 8.63 0.81 -0.14
C ALA A 522 8.69 2.02 -1.07
N SER A 523 8.08 1.91 -2.25
CA SER A 523 7.83 3.01 -3.20
C SER A 523 6.34 3.11 -3.42
N VAL A 524 5.78 4.29 -3.17
CA VAL A 524 4.34 4.55 -3.21
C VAL A 524 4.08 5.75 -4.10
N GLN A 525 3.25 5.57 -5.13
CA GLN A 525 2.81 6.64 -6.02
C GLN A 525 1.31 6.82 -5.81
N ILE A 526 0.91 8.01 -5.35
CA ILE A 526 -0.47 8.35 -5.01
C ILE A 526 -0.85 9.64 -5.72
N THR A 527 -2.00 9.63 -6.36
CA THR A 527 -2.60 10.83 -6.95
C THR A 527 -3.88 11.19 -6.23
N ARG A 528 -4.08 12.49 -5.97
CA ARG A 528 -5.36 13.08 -5.62
C ARG A 528 -5.95 13.72 -6.88
N GLU A 529 -7.10 13.25 -7.31
CA GLU A 529 -7.77 13.72 -8.53
C GLU A 529 -8.57 15.01 -8.27
N LYS A 530 -9.10 15.63 -9.33
CA LYS A 530 -9.87 16.89 -9.27
C LYS A 530 -11.13 16.81 -8.38
N ASP A 531 -11.75 15.65 -8.29
CA ASP A 531 -12.90 15.39 -7.42
C ASP A 531 -12.51 15.11 -5.95
N GLY A 532 -11.21 15.18 -5.64
CA GLY A 532 -10.65 14.91 -4.32
C GLY A 532 -10.46 13.42 -4.00
N THR A 533 -10.78 12.50 -4.92
CA THR A 533 -10.57 11.06 -4.73
C THR A 533 -9.07 10.70 -4.80
N PHE A 534 -8.67 9.69 -4.03
CA PHE A 534 -7.28 9.22 -3.98
C PHE A 534 -7.15 7.91 -4.76
N SER A 535 -6.10 7.79 -5.58
CA SER A 535 -5.91 6.62 -6.44
C SER A 535 -5.86 5.27 -5.74
N PRO A 536 -5.31 5.09 -4.51
CA PRO A 536 -5.39 3.82 -3.78
C PRO A 536 -6.81 3.32 -3.51
N MET A 537 -7.80 4.21 -3.48
CA MET A 537 -9.20 3.81 -3.31
C MET A 537 -9.72 2.99 -4.48
N ARG A 538 -9.12 3.12 -5.67
CA ARG A 538 -9.46 2.33 -6.87
C ARG A 538 -9.09 0.86 -6.72
N LEU A 539 -8.22 0.50 -5.77
CA LEU A 539 -7.84 -0.90 -5.52
C LEU A 539 -9.00 -1.71 -4.96
N LEU A 540 -9.93 -1.07 -4.24
CA LEU A 540 -11.11 -1.70 -3.67
C LEU A 540 -12.28 -1.61 -4.64
N ARG A 541 -12.96 -2.73 -4.88
CA ARG A 541 -14.25 -2.72 -5.57
C ARG A 541 -15.28 -2.08 -4.66
N THR A 542 -15.78 -0.90 -5.02
CA THR A 542 -16.97 -0.34 -4.40
C THR A 542 -18.15 -1.24 -4.81
N SER A 543 -18.90 -1.77 -3.83
CA SER A 543 -20.17 -2.44 -4.13
C SER A 543 -21.19 -1.40 -4.61
N ALA A 544 -21.06 -0.96 -5.86
CA ALA A 544 -22.11 -0.27 -6.59
C ALA A 544 -23.08 -1.35 -7.10
N GLY A 545 -24.04 -1.73 -6.25
CA GLY A 545 -25.04 -2.75 -6.56
C GLY A 545 -26.05 -2.89 -5.43
N THR A 546 -27.15 -2.15 -5.53
CA THR A 546 -28.50 -2.54 -5.09
C THR A 546 -28.58 -3.45 -3.85
N ARG A 547 -28.36 -2.86 -2.67
CA ARG A 547 -29.24 -3.14 -1.53
C ARG A 547 -30.19 -1.96 -1.40
N THR A 548 -31.25 -1.98 -2.21
CA THR A 548 -32.55 -1.48 -1.77
C THR A 548 -32.91 -2.34 -0.55
N ALA A 549 -32.48 -1.89 0.62
CA ALA A 549 -32.96 -2.42 1.87
C ALA A 549 -34.40 -1.89 2.00
N THR A 550 -35.34 -2.64 1.43
CA THR A 550 -36.72 -2.61 1.90
C THR A 550 -36.64 -2.98 3.37
N ALA A 551 -36.68 -1.97 4.22
CA ALA A 551 -36.77 -2.13 5.66
C ALA A 551 -38.17 -2.67 5.98
N THR A 552 -38.34 -3.98 5.86
CA THR A 552 -39.40 -4.68 6.58
C THR A 552 -39.11 -4.54 8.07
N VAL A 553 -39.86 -3.63 8.68
CA VAL A 553 -40.05 -3.48 10.12
C VAL A 553 -40.44 -4.84 10.71
N GLY A 554 -39.71 -5.26 11.75
CA GLY A 554 -40.08 -6.45 12.54
C GLY A 554 -38.98 -7.49 12.69
N THR A 555 -37.82 -7.13 13.24
CA THR A 555 -36.97 -8.11 13.94
C THR A 555 -36.37 -7.47 15.20
N PRO A 556 -36.40 -8.16 16.36
CA PRO A 556 -35.94 -7.59 17.62
C PRO A 556 -34.45 -7.25 17.56
N LYS A 557 -34.08 -6.08 18.10
CA LYS A 557 -32.69 -5.61 18.24
C LYS A 557 -31.82 -6.69 18.88
N LYS A 558 -31.12 -7.48 18.05
CA LYS A 558 -30.01 -8.31 18.49
C LYS A 558 -28.97 -7.37 19.11
N LYS A 559 -28.60 -7.63 20.38
CA LYS A 559 -27.49 -6.95 21.06
C LYS A 559 -26.31 -6.84 20.09
N ALA A 560 -25.80 -5.62 19.88
CA ALA A 560 -24.64 -5.41 19.03
C ALA A 560 -23.50 -6.32 19.55
N PRO A 561 -22.87 -7.14 18.68
CA PRO A 561 -21.80 -8.01 19.12
C PRO A 561 -20.68 -7.18 19.75
N LYS A 562 -20.08 -7.69 20.84
CA LYS A 562 -18.95 -7.04 21.51
C LYS A 562 -17.85 -6.78 20.46
N PRO A 563 -17.30 -5.55 20.39
CA PRO A 563 -16.34 -5.21 19.35
C PRO A 563 -15.01 -5.93 19.60
N PHE A 564 -14.41 -6.45 18.52
CA PHE A 564 -13.11 -7.10 18.54
C PHE A 564 -12.03 -6.12 18.99
N SER A 565 -11.29 -6.44 20.06
CA SER A 565 -10.22 -5.59 20.57
C SER A 565 -8.88 -5.98 19.96
N TYR A 566 -8.00 -5.00 19.74
CA TYR A 566 -6.67 -5.28 19.21
C TYR A 566 -5.62 -4.35 19.78
N LYS A 567 -4.38 -4.83 19.84
CA LYS A 567 -3.21 -4.05 20.28
C LYS A 567 -2.02 -4.32 19.36
N LEU A 568 -1.50 -3.29 18.71
CA LEU A 568 -0.25 -3.33 17.96
C LEU A 568 0.82 -2.61 18.79
N ARG A 569 1.85 -3.32 19.24
CA ARG A 569 2.89 -2.77 20.12
C ARG A 569 3.84 -1.84 19.37
N LYS A 570 4.32 -2.23 18.18
CA LYS A 570 5.22 -1.42 17.35
C LYS A 570 4.88 -1.54 15.86
N VAL A 571 4.77 -0.42 15.17
CA VAL A 571 4.64 -0.35 13.71
C VAL A 571 5.71 0.59 13.21
N GLY A 572 6.54 0.19 12.24
CA GLY A 572 7.57 1.06 11.71
C GLY A 572 7.90 0.77 10.26
N GLY A 573 8.56 1.73 9.63
CA GLY A 573 9.03 1.59 8.27
C GLY A 573 10.31 2.37 8.02
N SER A 574 11.12 1.89 7.07
CA SER A 574 12.38 2.54 6.69
C SER A 574 12.66 2.40 5.19
N GLY A 575 13.39 3.37 4.63
CA GLY A 575 13.71 3.40 3.21
C GLY A 575 12.48 3.59 2.32
N ILE A 576 11.46 4.30 2.81
CA ILE A 576 10.21 4.52 2.08
C ILE A 576 10.33 5.76 1.18
N GLY A 577 9.90 5.64 -0.08
CA GLY A 577 9.71 6.74 -1.02
C GLY A 577 8.22 6.93 -1.31
N ILE A 578 7.73 8.16 -1.19
CA ILE A 578 6.35 8.52 -1.52
C ILE A 578 6.39 9.65 -2.54
N THR A 579 5.76 9.46 -3.68
CA THR A 579 5.47 10.52 -4.64
C THR A 579 3.97 10.79 -4.60
N PHE A 580 3.61 11.99 -4.18
CA PHE A 580 2.25 12.48 -4.11
C PHE A 580 2.01 13.50 -5.22
N THR A 581 1.01 13.26 -6.05
CA THR A 581 0.59 14.16 -7.12
C THR A 581 -0.79 14.70 -6.81
N ASP A 582 -0.91 16.01 -6.57
CA ASP A 582 -2.19 16.68 -6.33
C ASP A 582 -2.66 17.37 -7.61
N ARG A 583 -3.72 16.84 -8.22
CA ARG A 583 -4.40 17.43 -9.39
C ARG A 583 -5.66 18.21 -9.01
N ALA A 584 -5.99 18.29 -7.71
CA ALA A 584 -7.13 19.06 -7.24
C ALA A 584 -6.90 20.57 -7.32
N GLN A 585 -5.64 20.99 -7.36
CA GLN A 585 -5.25 22.37 -7.64
C GLN A 585 -5.25 22.62 -9.16
N ASN A 586 -5.39 23.88 -9.58
CA ASN A 586 -5.34 24.25 -11.00
C ASN A 586 -3.98 23.94 -11.64
N GLU A 587 -2.88 24.14 -10.89
CA GLU A 587 -1.56 23.63 -11.24
C GLU A 587 -1.27 22.32 -10.52
N THR A 588 -0.77 21.30 -11.23
CA THR A 588 -0.48 20.01 -10.62
C THR A 588 0.73 20.11 -9.68
N ALA A 589 0.51 19.85 -8.39
CA ALA A 589 1.57 19.82 -7.39
C ALA A 589 2.18 18.42 -7.30
N VAL A 590 3.51 18.30 -7.33
CA VAL A 590 4.21 17.03 -7.14
C VAL A 590 5.14 17.11 -5.93
N ILE A 591 4.81 16.37 -4.88
CA ILE A 591 5.58 16.31 -3.64
C ILE A 591 6.26 14.94 -3.54
N SER A 592 7.57 14.94 -3.36
CA SER A 592 8.36 13.71 -3.22
C SER A 592 9.02 13.64 -1.84
N LEU A 593 8.64 12.62 -1.07
CA LEU A 593 9.25 12.23 0.19
C LEU A 593 10.21 11.07 -0.07
N ARG A 594 11.48 11.22 0.32
CA ARG A 594 12.53 10.22 0.14
C ARG A 594 13.05 9.78 1.50
N ARG A 595 13.56 8.54 1.56
CA ARG A 595 14.15 7.93 2.77
C ARG A 595 13.25 8.11 4.01
N LEU A 596 11.93 8.03 3.83
CA LEU A 596 10.97 8.14 4.91
C LEU A 596 11.18 6.97 5.88
N GLN A 597 11.32 7.34 7.14
CA GLN A 597 11.36 6.45 8.28
C GLN A 597 10.28 6.89 9.26
N PHE A 598 9.48 5.95 9.74
CA PHE A 598 8.48 6.23 10.75
C PHE A 598 8.43 5.11 11.79
N ALA A 599 7.97 5.45 12.99
CA ALA A 599 7.62 4.49 14.01
C ALA A 599 6.41 4.97 14.81
N LEU A 600 5.49 4.05 15.08
CA LEU A 600 4.29 4.20 15.91
C LEU A 600 4.34 3.11 16.98
N ALA A 601 3.85 3.39 18.19
CA ALA A 601 3.74 2.36 19.23
C ALA A 601 2.38 2.38 19.94
N ASN A 602 2.03 1.25 20.55
CA ASN A 602 0.84 1.08 21.40
C ASN A 602 -0.49 1.49 20.72
N ILE A 603 -0.70 1.09 19.46
CA ILE A 603 -1.98 1.32 18.77
C ILE A 603 -3.01 0.34 19.33
N THR A 604 -4.09 0.85 19.88
CA THR A 604 -5.20 0.05 20.43
C THR A 604 -6.51 0.32 19.71
N GLY A 605 -7.35 -0.70 19.58
CA GLY A 605 -8.73 -0.55 19.12
C GLY A 605 -9.70 -1.43 19.91
N PRO A 606 -11.02 -1.16 19.86
CA PRO A 606 -11.69 -0.20 18.96
C PRO A 606 -11.62 1.27 19.41
N ARG A 607 -11.22 1.56 20.65
CA ARG A 607 -10.93 2.93 21.13
C ARG A 607 -9.43 3.17 21.07
N PHE A 608 -9.03 4.26 20.41
CA PHE A 608 -7.63 4.64 20.29
C PHE A 608 -7.13 5.30 21.57
N GLY A 609 -6.02 4.79 22.12
CA GLY A 609 -5.22 5.47 23.12
C GLY A 609 -4.27 6.50 22.51
N SER A 610 -3.38 7.06 23.34
CA SER A 610 -2.29 7.93 22.90
C SER A 610 -1.23 7.12 22.15
N ILE A 611 -1.07 7.38 20.85
CA ILE A 611 -0.12 6.68 19.98
C ILE A 611 1.13 7.56 19.82
N PRO A 612 2.26 7.26 20.49
CA PRO A 612 3.52 7.93 20.23
C PRO A 612 3.98 7.65 18.80
N PHE A 613 4.50 8.67 18.13
CA PHE A 613 5.01 8.60 16.76
C PHE A 613 6.35 9.30 16.61
N THR A 614 7.14 8.83 15.65
CA THR A 614 8.31 9.52 15.10
C THR A 614 8.28 9.40 13.58
N LEU A 615 8.68 10.46 12.87
CA LEU A 615 8.79 10.48 11.42
C LEU A 615 9.98 11.33 11.00
N ILE A 616 10.79 10.79 10.10
CA ILE A 616 11.95 11.45 9.50
C ILE A 616 11.85 11.24 7.99
N SER A 617 11.98 12.29 7.20
CA SER A 617 11.96 12.18 5.73
C SER A 617 12.75 13.30 5.07
N GLN A 618 13.21 13.07 3.84
CA GLN A 618 13.74 14.09 2.96
C GLN A 618 12.62 14.58 2.03
N LEU A 619 12.38 15.89 2.00
CA LEU A 619 11.38 16.53 1.14
C LEU A 619 12.08 17.24 -0.02
N GLY A 620 11.63 16.98 -1.24
CA GLY A 620 12.22 17.61 -2.43
C GLY A 620 13.69 17.23 -2.60
N LYS A 621 14.53 18.17 -3.11
CA LYS A 621 15.95 17.92 -3.38
C LYS A 621 16.84 18.00 -2.14
N GLN A 622 16.59 18.94 -1.22
CA GLN A 622 17.49 19.27 -0.11
C GLN A 622 16.81 19.35 1.28
N GLY A 623 15.47 19.38 1.34
CA GLY A 623 14.74 19.61 2.58
C GLY A 623 14.70 18.38 3.49
N THR A 624 14.64 18.61 4.81
CA THR A 624 14.43 17.53 5.79
C THR A 624 13.28 17.85 6.73
N ILE A 625 12.48 16.83 7.01
CA ILE A 625 11.35 16.85 7.95
C ILE A 625 11.69 15.90 9.09
N ARG A 626 11.60 16.37 10.32
CA ARG A 626 11.62 15.53 11.52
C ARG A 626 10.44 15.89 12.39
N THR A 627 9.65 14.90 12.80
CA THR A 627 8.56 15.12 13.74
C THR A 627 8.44 13.97 14.72
N ASN A 628 8.06 14.29 15.95
CA ASN A 628 7.77 13.33 17.00
C ASN A 628 6.63 13.85 17.88
N GLY A 629 5.91 12.94 18.54
CA GLY A 629 4.79 13.34 19.37
C GLY A 629 3.86 12.20 19.71
N THR A 630 2.63 12.53 20.10
CA THR A 630 1.54 11.60 20.32
C THR A 630 0.32 12.01 19.50
N VAL A 631 -0.43 11.01 19.02
CA VAL A 631 -1.67 11.21 18.28
C VAL A 631 -2.77 10.29 18.83
N ILE A 632 -3.99 10.83 18.94
CA ILE A 632 -5.23 10.08 19.15
C ILE A 632 -6.07 10.38 17.90
N PRO A 633 -6.34 9.41 17.00
CA PRO A 633 -7.02 9.69 15.73
C PRO A 633 -8.51 10.04 15.86
N SER A 634 -9.19 9.53 16.90
CA SER A 634 -10.64 9.71 17.06
C SER A 634 -11.05 9.72 18.55
N PRO A 635 -11.47 10.87 19.12
CA PRO A 635 -11.44 12.21 18.51
C PRO A 635 -9.99 12.65 18.26
N LEU A 636 -9.77 13.47 17.23
CA LEU A 636 -8.43 13.86 16.81
C LEU A 636 -7.77 14.72 17.92
N LYS A 637 -6.67 14.23 18.51
CA LYS A 637 -5.77 15.00 19.36
C LYS A 637 -4.33 14.74 18.92
N LEU A 638 -3.57 15.79 18.63
CA LEU A 638 -2.18 15.70 18.18
C LEU A 638 -1.33 16.59 19.09
N LYS A 639 -0.27 16.05 19.68
CA LYS A 639 0.74 16.85 20.39
C LYS A 639 2.11 16.44 19.86
N GLY A 640 2.88 17.35 19.28
CA GLY A 640 4.17 16.98 18.71
C GLY A 640 5.09 18.15 18.42
N ASN A 641 6.36 17.82 18.23
CA ASN A 641 7.39 18.72 17.76
C ASN A 641 7.60 18.49 16.25
N VAL A 642 7.72 19.57 15.50
CA VAL A 642 7.97 19.58 14.06
C VAL A 642 9.23 20.40 13.82
N GLU A 643 10.25 19.78 13.24
CA GLU A 643 11.46 20.42 12.74
C GLU A 643 11.47 20.29 11.21
N LEU A 644 11.46 21.44 10.54
CA LEU A 644 11.68 21.54 9.10
C LEU A 644 13.01 22.25 8.88
N LYS A 645 13.83 21.74 7.97
CA LYS A 645 15.10 22.38 7.59
C LYS A 645 15.25 22.45 6.09
N LYS A 646 15.62 23.63 5.57
CA LYS A 646 15.85 23.90 4.14
C LYS A 646 14.70 23.45 3.23
N ILE A 647 13.44 23.70 3.62
CA ILE A 647 12.28 23.37 2.78
C ILE A 647 12.11 24.44 1.72
N ALA A 648 12.21 24.08 0.43
CA ALA A 648 12.08 25.04 -0.67
C ALA A 648 10.62 25.53 -0.81
N LEU A 649 10.41 26.84 -0.69
CA LEU A 649 9.09 27.47 -0.82
C LEU A 649 8.47 27.26 -2.20
N ARG A 650 9.30 27.24 -3.24
CA ARG A 650 8.91 27.04 -4.64
C ARG A 650 8.23 25.68 -4.91
N ASP A 651 8.45 24.68 -4.05
CA ASP A 651 7.80 23.37 -4.16
C ASP A 651 6.31 23.43 -3.77
N PHE A 652 5.86 24.52 -3.13
CA PHE A 652 4.49 24.72 -2.64
C PHE A 652 3.72 25.85 -3.35
N GLU A 653 4.25 26.36 -4.45
CA GLU A 653 3.65 27.46 -5.24
C GLU A 653 2.21 27.16 -5.69
N ALA A 654 1.90 25.91 -6.04
CA ALA A 654 0.56 25.46 -6.44
C ALA A 654 -0.50 25.57 -5.32
N TYR A 655 -0.08 25.87 -4.08
CA TYR A 655 -0.96 26.12 -2.94
C TYR A 655 -1.14 27.61 -2.63
N LEU A 656 -0.52 28.51 -3.40
CA LEU A 656 -0.77 29.95 -3.29
C LEU A 656 -2.16 30.29 -3.86
N PRO A 657 -2.89 31.24 -3.23
CA PRO A 657 -4.15 31.75 -3.76
C PRO A 657 -4.03 32.23 -5.22
N GLU A 658 -4.98 31.84 -6.07
CA GLU A 658 -4.96 32.15 -7.52
C GLU A 658 -5.09 33.64 -7.84
N ASN A 659 -5.63 34.41 -6.89
CA ASN A 659 -5.77 35.85 -7.04
C ASN A 659 -4.47 36.62 -6.79
N LEU A 660 -3.38 35.96 -6.38
CA LEU A 660 -2.09 36.60 -6.18
C LEU A 660 -1.29 36.69 -7.48
N ASN A 661 -0.94 37.92 -7.86
CA ASN A 661 -0.09 38.25 -9.00
C ASN A 661 1.40 38.27 -8.60
N LEU A 662 1.93 37.16 -8.06
CA LEU A 662 3.34 37.04 -7.69
C LEU A 662 3.95 35.66 -8.03
N TYR A 663 5.26 35.63 -8.29
CA TYR A 663 6.06 34.40 -8.48
C TYR A 663 7.14 34.28 -7.40
N VAL A 664 7.22 33.13 -6.74
CA VAL A 664 8.29 32.83 -5.78
C VAL A 664 9.48 32.21 -6.53
N ALA A 665 10.51 33.02 -6.77
CA ALA A 665 11.70 32.61 -7.51
C ALA A 665 12.66 31.75 -6.67
N ASP A 666 12.80 32.08 -5.38
CA ASP A 666 13.64 31.36 -4.44
C ASP A 666 13.16 31.54 -2.99
N GLY A 667 13.62 30.67 -2.09
CA GLY A 667 13.40 30.77 -0.67
C GLY A 667 13.36 29.43 0.03
N THR A 668 13.95 29.35 1.22
CA THR A 668 13.88 28.16 2.08
C THR A 668 13.32 28.47 3.45
N ILE A 669 12.47 27.58 3.96
CA ILE A 669 11.93 27.61 5.31
C ILE A 669 12.74 26.69 6.24
N ASP A 670 13.07 27.22 7.41
CA ASP A 670 13.50 26.47 8.60
C ASP A 670 12.51 26.74 9.74
N THR A 671 12.06 25.72 10.47
CA THR A 671 11.18 25.92 11.63
C THR A 671 11.38 24.84 12.66
N ARG A 672 11.25 25.21 13.94
CA ARG A 672 11.07 24.28 15.05
C ARG A 672 9.83 24.71 15.83
N MET A 673 8.78 23.91 15.72
CA MET A 673 7.45 24.22 16.26
C MET A 673 6.94 23.08 17.13
N ALA A 674 6.49 23.38 18.35
CA ALA A 674 5.65 22.51 19.14
C ALA A 674 4.18 22.83 18.84
N ILE A 675 3.40 21.80 18.53
CA ILE A 675 2.01 21.93 18.10
C ILE A 675 1.14 21.03 18.99
N ALA A 676 0.00 21.56 19.45
CA ALA A 676 -1.05 20.82 20.13
C ALA A 676 -2.40 21.10 19.46
N LEU A 677 -2.93 20.15 18.69
CA LEU A 677 -4.21 20.26 17.99
C LEU A 677 -5.27 19.34 18.62
N SER A 678 -6.52 19.77 18.59
CA SER A 678 -7.68 18.97 18.98
C SER A 678 -8.88 19.28 18.10
N LYS A 679 -9.60 18.24 17.66
CA LYS A 679 -10.89 18.38 16.97
C LYS A 679 -11.91 17.47 17.64
N GLU A 680 -12.86 18.08 18.32
CA GLU A 680 -14.03 17.37 18.86
C GLU A 680 -15.09 17.20 17.77
N PRO A 681 -15.90 16.12 17.80
CA PRO A 681 -17.02 15.96 16.87
C PRO A 681 -17.96 17.18 16.92
N GLY A 682 -18.24 17.78 15.76
CA GLY A 682 -19.12 18.96 15.65
C GLY A 682 -18.48 20.30 16.02
N LYS A 683 -17.20 20.34 16.43
CA LYS A 683 -16.45 21.59 16.67
C LYS A 683 -15.37 21.80 15.62
N GLU A 684 -14.96 23.06 15.46
CA GLU A 684 -13.82 23.42 14.62
C GLU A 684 -12.49 22.89 15.20
N LEU A 685 -11.46 22.86 14.37
CA LEU A 685 -10.11 22.49 14.79
C LEU A 685 -9.56 23.58 15.71
N SER A 686 -9.34 23.26 16.98
CA SER A 686 -8.69 24.14 17.94
C SER A 686 -7.29 23.63 18.27
N GLY A 687 -6.45 24.49 18.82
CA GLY A 687 -5.10 24.11 19.18
C GLY A 687 -4.20 25.30 19.45
N SER A 688 -3.00 25.00 19.93
CA SER A 688 -1.92 25.96 20.14
C SER A 688 -0.65 25.54 19.40
N TYR A 689 0.17 26.52 19.06
CA TYR A 689 1.46 26.33 18.44
C TYR A 689 2.47 27.29 19.09
N ASN A 690 3.71 26.84 19.28
CA ASN A 690 4.80 27.70 19.69
C ASN A 690 6.15 27.26 19.14
N GLY A 691 7.06 28.21 18.89
CA GLY A 691 8.34 27.88 18.29
C GLY A 691 9.01 29.05 17.56
N ASN A 692 9.81 28.72 16.56
CA ASN A 692 10.50 29.69 15.72
C ASN A 692 10.35 29.34 14.24
N LEU A 693 10.42 30.37 13.39
CA LEU A 693 10.32 30.26 11.93
C LEU A 693 11.39 31.15 11.30
N GLY A 694 12.13 30.62 10.34
CA GLY A 694 13.11 31.33 9.54
C GLY A 694 12.81 31.16 8.06
N VAL A 695 12.91 32.24 7.30
CA VAL A 695 12.86 32.23 5.83
C VAL A 695 14.16 32.82 5.32
N ARG A 696 14.92 32.05 4.54
CA ARG A 696 16.23 32.44 3.99
C ARG A 696 16.17 32.58 2.48
N SER A 697 16.98 33.51 1.95
CA SER A 697 17.16 33.76 0.52
C SER A 697 15.84 33.88 -0.24
N PHE A 698 14.87 34.62 0.34
CA PHE A 698 13.56 34.78 -0.26
C PHE A 698 13.63 35.74 -1.44
N TYR A 699 13.01 35.37 -2.55
CA TYR A 699 12.93 36.21 -3.73
C TYR A 699 11.59 36.05 -4.43
N CYS A 700 10.87 37.16 -4.53
CA CYS A 700 9.56 37.26 -5.14
C CYS A 700 9.53 38.32 -6.25
N LEU A 701 8.87 37.97 -7.35
CA LEU A 701 8.68 38.82 -8.53
C LEU A 701 7.20 39.16 -8.71
N ASP A 702 6.92 40.36 -9.21
CA ASP A 702 5.59 40.77 -9.67
C ASP A 702 5.24 40.03 -10.98
N THR A 703 4.08 39.37 -11.08
CA THR A 703 3.73 38.66 -12.33
C THR A 703 3.32 39.57 -13.48
N VAL A 704 2.91 40.81 -13.21
CA VAL A 704 2.40 41.77 -14.21
C VAL A 704 3.55 42.36 -15.02
N GLU A 705 4.51 42.98 -14.34
CA GLU A 705 5.66 43.63 -14.98
C GLU A 705 6.92 42.74 -14.97
N SER A 706 6.89 41.61 -14.25
CA SER A 706 8.04 40.68 -14.10
C SER A 706 9.29 41.35 -13.54
N GLU A 707 9.10 42.29 -12.62
CA GLU A 707 10.14 43.03 -11.91
C GLU A 707 10.34 42.52 -10.46
N ASP A 708 11.49 42.83 -9.86
CA ASP A 708 11.76 42.62 -8.44
C ASP A 708 10.69 43.28 -7.58
N LEU A 709 9.96 42.49 -6.78
CA LEU A 709 8.97 42.97 -5.83
C LEU A 709 9.54 43.03 -4.42
N LEU A 710 10.00 41.89 -3.92
CA LEU A 710 10.40 41.70 -2.54
C LEU A 710 11.47 40.61 -2.44
N LYS A 711 12.59 40.92 -1.79
CA LYS A 711 13.64 39.95 -1.49
C LYS A 711 14.25 40.21 -0.12
N TRP A 712 14.78 39.17 0.52
CA TRP A 712 15.58 39.31 1.74
C TRP A 712 16.52 38.13 1.90
N GLU A 713 17.64 38.37 2.60
CA GLU A 713 18.59 37.30 2.93
C GLU A 713 18.05 36.42 4.05
N SER A 714 17.52 37.02 5.13
CA SER A 714 16.90 36.27 6.22
C SER A 714 15.79 37.03 6.92
N LEU A 715 14.67 36.36 7.13
CA LEU A 715 13.59 36.74 8.04
C LEU A 715 13.54 35.69 9.16
N GLN A 716 13.74 36.11 10.40
CA GLN A 716 13.67 35.26 11.59
C GLN A 716 12.53 35.72 12.50
N LEU A 717 11.71 34.77 12.94
CA LEU A 717 10.57 34.97 13.83
C LEU A 717 10.81 34.12 15.07
N ASP A 718 11.06 34.76 16.20
CA ASP A 718 11.44 34.09 17.45
C ASP A 718 10.30 34.10 18.48
N ASN A 719 10.18 32.97 19.19
CA ASN A 719 9.19 32.73 20.25
C ASN A 719 7.75 33.04 19.81
N ILE A 720 7.37 32.51 18.65
CA ILE A 720 6.00 32.49 18.14
C ILE A 720 5.15 31.72 19.15
N LYS A 721 3.98 32.24 19.50
CA LYS A 721 2.94 31.58 20.29
C LYS A 721 1.59 31.94 19.72
N GLY A 722 0.73 30.96 19.49
CA GLY A 722 -0.62 31.27 19.01
C GLY A 722 -1.62 30.16 19.25
N THR A 723 -2.89 30.51 19.01
CA THR A 723 -4.04 29.60 19.07
C THR A 723 -4.82 29.67 17.76
N LEU A 724 -5.42 28.55 17.36
CA LEU A 724 -6.19 28.45 16.10
C LEU A 724 -7.63 28.96 16.24
N ALA A 725 -8.32 28.58 17.31
CA ALA A 725 -9.72 28.94 17.55
C ALA A 725 -9.94 29.15 19.07
N PRO A 726 -10.13 30.41 19.55
CA PRO A 726 -10.05 31.66 18.78
C PRO A 726 -8.63 31.92 18.25
N PHE A 727 -8.52 32.66 17.15
CA PHE A 727 -7.22 32.97 16.55
C PHE A 727 -6.45 33.98 17.41
N SER A 728 -5.24 33.61 17.84
CA SER A 728 -4.28 34.53 18.45
C SER A 728 -2.88 34.26 17.94
N LEU A 729 -2.08 35.31 17.79
CA LEU A 729 -0.69 35.24 17.36
C LEU A 729 0.15 36.26 18.16
N SER A 730 1.17 35.76 18.86
CA SER A 730 2.16 36.57 19.55
C SER A 730 3.54 36.16 19.06
N ILE A 731 4.32 37.13 18.59
CA ILE A 731 5.71 36.95 18.17
C ILE A 731 6.57 37.82 19.08
N ASN A 732 7.64 37.30 19.66
CA ASN A 732 8.50 38.11 20.54
C ASN A 732 9.38 39.05 19.72
N GLU A 733 10.02 38.51 18.69
CA GLU A 733 10.96 39.26 17.86
C GLU A 733 10.86 38.82 16.40
N VAL A 734 10.89 39.81 15.51
CA VAL A 734 11.02 39.67 14.07
C VAL A 734 12.35 40.33 13.69
N ALA A 735 13.28 39.57 13.13
CA ALA A 735 14.54 40.12 12.64
C ALA A 735 14.60 39.96 11.12
N LEU A 736 14.81 41.06 10.41
CA LEU A 736 14.84 41.11 8.96
C LEU A 736 16.19 41.67 8.51
N ASN A 737 16.95 40.86 7.77
CA ASN A 737 18.28 41.21 7.28
C ASN A 737 18.28 41.35 5.76
N ASN A 738 18.91 42.41 5.27
CA ASN A 738 19.15 42.68 3.85
C ASN A 738 17.85 42.63 3.03
N VAL A 739 16.79 43.25 3.57
CA VAL A 739 15.50 43.34 2.87
C VAL A 739 15.59 44.33 1.73
N TYR A 740 15.02 43.97 0.59
CA TYR A 740 14.76 44.89 -0.49
C TYR A 740 13.27 44.85 -0.84
N SER A 741 12.67 46.02 -0.98
CA SER A 741 11.30 46.20 -1.45
C SER A 741 11.25 47.25 -2.55
N ARG A 742 10.41 47.02 -3.57
CA ARG A 742 10.16 47.99 -4.64
C ARG A 742 8.73 48.50 -4.60
N ILE A 743 8.60 49.82 -4.44
CA ILE A 743 7.32 50.53 -4.46
C ILE A 743 7.27 51.40 -5.71
N VAL A 744 6.23 51.21 -6.53
CA VAL A 744 6.04 51.95 -7.77
C VAL A 744 4.66 52.57 -7.78
N ILE A 745 4.59 53.89 -8.01
CA ILE A 745 3.37 54.56 -8.44
C ILE A 745 3.33 54.45 -9.96
N ASN A 746 2.29 53.79 -10.47
CA ASN A 746 2.08 53.54 -11.89
C ASN A 746 1.60 54.82 -12.60
N LYS A 747 1.60 54.80 -13.94
CA LYS A 747 1.16 55.95 -14.77
C LYS A 747 -0.27 56.39 -14.47
N ASP A 748 -1.12 55.47 -14.06
CA ASP A 748 -2.52 55.72 -13.66
C ASP A 748 -2.66 56.24 -12.22
N GLY A 749 -1.56 56.40 -11.48
CA GLY A 749 -1.52 56.84 -10.09
C GLY A 749 -1.74 55.71 -9.06
N THR A 750 -1.91 54.45 -9.49
CA THR A 750 -2.07 53.30 -8.59
C THR A 750 -0.72 52.78 -8.09
N LEU A 751 -0.69 52.17 -6.91
CA LEU A 751 0.53 51.50 -6.41
C LEU A 751 0.62 50.08 -6.98
N ASN A 752 1.82 49.63 -7.34
CA ASN A 752 2.06 48.22 -7.73
C ASN A 752 1.57 47.22 -6.67
N LEU A 753 1.73 47.54 -5.38
CA LEU A 753 1.26 46.69 -4.28
C LEU A 753 -0.27 46.51 -4.23
N GLN A 754 -1.05 47.45 -4.77
CA GLN A 754 -2.51 47.34 -4.83
C GLN A 754 -2.98 46.35 -5.91
N ASN A 755 -2.12 46.04 -6.88
CA ASN A 755 -2.42 45.15 -8.00
C ASN A 755 -1.97 43.70 -7.74
N LEU A 756 -1.42 43.41 -6.56
CA LEU A 756 -0.96 42.06 -6.16
C LEU A 756 -2.11 41.09 -5.94
N THR A 757 -3.29 41.57 -5.55
CA THR A 757 -4.50 40.76 -5.46
C THR A 757 -5.51 41.18 -6.52
N LYS A 758 -5.93 40.26 -7.38
CA LYS A 758 -7.11 40.48 -8.22
C LYS A 758 -8.31 40.70 -7.30
N LYS A 759 -8.82 41.93 -7.24
CA LYS A 759 -10.16 42.17 -6.72
C LYS A 759 -11.12 41.40 -7.60
N GLU A 760 -11.78 40.38 -7.06
CA GLU A 760 -13.00 39.89 -7.69
C GLU A 760 -13.94 41.10 -7.77
N THR A 761 -14.21 41.57 -8.99
CA THR A 761 -15.41 42.33 -9.28
C THR A 761 -16.58 41.42 -8.97
N VAL A 762 -17.00 41.43 -7.71
CA VAL A 762 -18.35 41.04 -7.35
C VAL A 762 -19.24 41.93 -8.22
N PRO A 763 -20.12 41.36 -9.08
CA PRO A 763 -21.11 42.17 -9.79
C PRO A 763 -21.82 43.00 -8.74
N ALA A 764 -21.74 44.33 -8.86
CA ALA A 764 -22.47 45.24 -8.00
C ALA A 764 -23.93 44.75 -7.96
N PRO A 765 -24.53 44.54 -6.78
CA PRO A 765 -25.93 44.19 -6.69
C PRO A 765 -26.71 45.24 -7.47
N GLN A 766 -27.36 44.78 -8.54
CA GLN A 766 -28.24 45.58 -9.35
C GLN A 766 -29.26 46.22 -8.41
N GLN A 767 -29.30 47.56 -8.45
CA GLN A 767 -30.23 48.41 -7.73
C GLN A 767 -31.66 47.87 -7.92
N ALA A 768 -32.14 47.12 -6.94
CA ALA A 768 -33.55 46.83 -6.77
C ALA A 768 -34.16 47.98 -5.97
N ALA A 769 -35.28 48.47 -6.49
CA ALA A 769 -35.97 49.68 -6.11
C ALA A 769 -36.25 49.81 -4.61
N ALA A 770 -36.23 51.07 -4.19
CA ALA A 770 -36.75 51.53 -2.92
C ALA A 770 -38.18 51.00 -2.67
N ALA A 771 -38.37 50.35 -1.52
CA ALA A 771 -39.66 50.22 -0.88
C ALA A 771 -39.54 50.76 0.54
N THR A 772 -40.25 51.86 0.78
CA THR A 772 -40.59 52.48 2.06
C THR A 772 -41.17 51.47 3.06
N ILE A 773 -40.60 51.39 4.26
CA ILE A 773 -41.36 51.09 5.50
C ILE A 773 -40.80 51.94 6.66
N GLN A 774 -41.71 52.66 7.31
CA GLN A 774 -41.56 53.51 8.49
C GLN A 774 -41.38 52.69 9.80
N PRO A 775 -40.99 53.34 10.92
CA PRO A 775 -40.49 52.68 12.13
C PRO A 775 -41.60 52.21 13.08
N SER A 776 -41.39 51.05 13.70
CA SER A 776 -42.06 50.66 14.95
C SER A 776 -41.07 50.03 15.92
N SER A 777 -41.12 50.48 17.17
CA SER A 777 -40.39 49.99 18.34
C SER A 777 -41.42 49.44 19.36
N PRO A 778 -41.02 48.87 20.50
CA PRO A 778 -40.15 47.70 20.73
C PRO A 778 -40.83 46.66 21.66
N SER A 779 -40.53 45.34 21.59
CA SER A 779 -40.56 44.47 22.78
C SER A 779 -40.02 43.04 22.57
N SER A 780 -39.33 42.58 23.63
CA SER A 780 -39.11 41.20 24.12
C SER A 780 -38.25 40.22 23.32
N ALA A 781 -36.99 40.12 23.79
CA ALA A 781 -36.28 38.91 24.21
C ALA A 781 -36.35 37.68 23.28
N GLN A 782 -35.34 37.56 22.41
CA GLN A 782 -34.80 36.27 22.00
C GLN A 782 -33.27 36.32 22.10
N THR A 783 -32.74 35.35 22.85
CA THR A 783 -31.38 34.78 22.92
C THR A 783 -30.25 35.53 22.19
N PRO A 784 -29.11 35.84 22.85
CA PRO A 784 -27.96 36.40 22.15
C PRO A 784 -27.55 35.44 21.03
N PRO A 785 -27.43 35.90 19.77
CA PRO A 785 -26.75 35.11 18.77
C PRO A 785 -25.34 34.87 19.28
N SER A 786 -25.03 33.59 19.45
CA SER A 786 -23.72 33.13 19.90
C SER A 786 -22.66 33.64 18.93
N SER A 787 -21.61 34.22 19.53
CA SER A 787 -20.33 34.59 18.94
C SER A 787 -20.37 35.46 17.68
N VAL A 788 -20.33 36.78 17.87
CA VAL A 788 -19.51 37.63 17.00
C VAL A 788 -18.11 36.98 16.96
N PRO A 789 -17.54 36.68 15.78
CA PRO A 789 -16.18 36.14 15.70
C PRO A 789 -15.25 37.08 16.48
N ALA A 790 -14.61 36.57 17.53
CA ALA A 790 -13.63 37.34 18.28
C ALA A 790 -12.58 37.85 17.29
N ALA A 791 -12.36 39.16 17.24
CA ALA A 791 -11.38 39.75 16.34
C ALA A 791 -10.01 39.09 16.56
N PRO A 792 -9.26 38.78 15.47
CA PRO A 792 -7.97 38.10 15.58
C PRO A 792 -7.00 38.93 16.42
N GLN A 793 -6.46 38.34 17.48
CA GLN A 793 -5.51 39.03 18.36
C GLN A 793 -4.09 38.83 17.88
N VAL A 794 -3.41 39.91 17.47
CA VAL A 794 -2.03 39.87 16.98
C VAL A 794 -1.15 40.78 17.82
N ARG A 795 -0.02 40.28 18.30
CA ARG A 795 1.00 41.04 19.04
C ARG A 795 2.40 40.70 18.53
N ILE A 796 3.23 41.71 18.29
CA ILE A 796 4.63 41.57 17.91
C ILE A 796 5.47 42.40 18.88
N GLY A 797 6.32 41.75 19.66
CA GLY A 797 7.16 42.37 20.68
C GLY A 797 8.12 43.37 20.08
N ALA A 798 8.85 42.98 19.04
CA ALA A 798 9.60 43.92 18.21
C ALA A 798 9.91 43.42 16.79
N VAL A 799 10.15 44.37 15.90
CA VAL A 799 10.63 44.18 14.54
C VAL A 799 11.95 44.93 14.40
N THR A 800 13.03 44.23 14.11
CA THR A 800 14.37 44.79 13.88
C THR A 800 14.70 44.63 12.39
N ILE A 801 15.13 45.72 11.76
CA ILE A 801 15.58 45.74 10.36
C ILE A 801 17.09 46.01 10.36
N GLN A 802 17.84 45.26 9.54
CA GLN A 802 19.28 45.43 9.33
C GLN A 802 19.55 45.49 7.83
N GLU A 803 20.31 46.50 7.40
CA GLU A 803 20.75 46.67 6.00
C GLU A 803 19.61 46.64 4.96
N GLY A 804 18.48 47.28 5.27
CA GLY A 804 17.33 47.36 4.36
C GLY A 804 17.54 48.33 3.18
N THR A 805 16.94 48.01 2.05
CA THR A 805 16.89 48.84 0.84
C THR A 805 15.44 49.02 0.39
N LEU A 806 15.01 50.26 0.15
CA LEU A 806 13.68 50.56 -0.40
C LEU A 806 13.85 51.34 -1.70
N ALA A 807 13.48 50.72 -2.81
CA ALA A 807 13.46 51.40 -4.10
C ALA A 807 12.06 51.99 -4.33
N PHE A 808 11.99 53.31 -4.50
CA PHE A 808 10.75 54.02 -4.79
C PHE A 808 10.81 54.61 -6.20
N SER A 809 9.73 54.46 -6.97
CA SER A 809 9.58 55.14 -8.25
C SER A 809 8.18 55.69 -8.43
N ASP A 810 8.09 56.93 -8.91
CA ASP A 810 6.85 57.55 -9.34
C ASP A 810 6.85 57.71 -10.86
N ARG A 811 6.11 56.82 -11.54
CA ARG A 811 5.94 56.82 -12.99
C ARG A 811 4.72 57.65 -13.43
N HIS A 812 3.97 58.27 -12.50
CA HIS A 812 2.85 59.14 -12.81
C HIS A 812 3.30 60.51 -13.35
N LEU A 813 4.51 60.94 -13.00
CA LEU A 813 5.07 62.20 -13.45
C LEU A 813 5.68 62.13 -14.86
N PRO A 814 5.55 63.20 -15.66
CA PRO A 814 6.36 63.40 -16.86
C PRO A 814 7.86 63.34 -16.53
N GLY A 815 8.62 62.50 -17.25
CA GLY A 815 10.05 62.25 -16.99
C GLY A 815 10.33 61.21 -15.90
N GLY A 816 9.34 60.86 -15.07
CA GLY A 816 9.46 59.88 -13.99
C GLY A 816 10.37 60.31 -12.84
N PHE A 817 10.06 59.88 -11.63
CA PHE A 817 10.93 60.03 -10.47
C PHE A 817 11.34 58.65 -9.95
N ALA A 818 12.58 58.53 -9.51
CA ALA A 818 13.08 57.34 -8.84
C ALA A 818 14.06 57.76 -7.76
N THR A 819 13.98 57.09 -6.61
CA THR A 819 14.96 57.23 -5.55
C THR A 819 15.09 55.93 -4.75
N THR A 820 16.26 55.71 -4.16
CA THR A 820 16.51 54.53 -3.32
C THR A 820 16.92 54.92 -1.91
N PHE A 821 16.32 54.29 -0.91
CA PHE A 821 16.77 54.35 0.47
C PHE A 821 17.68 53.15 0.74
N TYR A 822 18.87 53.40 1.26
CA TYR A 822 19.88 52.41 1.61
C TYR A 822 20.08 52.36 3.13
N HIS A 823 20.69 51.28 3.61
CA HIS A 823 21.07 51.09 5.01
C HIS A 823 19.93 51.34 6.01
N LEU A 824 18.69 51.04 5.61
CA LEU A 824 17.54 51.13 6.50
C LEU A 824 17.71 50.14 7.64
N GLY A 825 17.83 50.65 8.86
CA GLY A 825 18.01 49.85 10.06
C GLY A 825 17.35 50.48 11.26
N GLY A 826 16.99 49.65 12.24
CA GLY A 826 16.34 50.13 13.46
C GLY A 826 15.30 49.15 14.00
N ARG A 827 14.45 49.63 14.89
CA ARG A 827 13.51 48.80 15.65
C ARG A 827 12.12 49.44 15.77
N VAL A 828 11.09 48.62 15.61
CA VAL A 828 9.69 48.93 15.97
C VAL A 828 9.26 48.00 17.09
N SER A 829 8.90 48.51 18.27
CA SER A 829 8.62 47.69 19.46
C SER A 829 7.17 47.84 19.91
N GLY A 830 6.46 46.73 20.12
CA GLY A 830 5.13 46.72 20.74
C GLY A 830 3.92 46.81 19.80
N LEU A 831 4.03 46.32 18.55
CA LEU A 831 2.90 46.26 17.62
C LEU A 831 1.79 45.35 18.20
N SER A 832 0.55 45.83 18.18
CA SER A 832 -0.60 45.11 18.74
C SER A 832 -1.88 45.46 18.01
N SER A 833 -2.78 44.49 17.81
CA SER A 833 -4.13 44.73 17.29
C SER A 833 -5.08 45.35 18.34
N GLU A 834 -4.61 45.62 19.55
CA GLU A 834 -5.38 46.30 20.61
C GLU A 834 -5.45 47.81 20.35
N GLU A 835 -6.63 48.41 20.49
CA GLU A 835 -6.85 49.85 20.20
C GLU A 835 -5.94 50.78 21.01
N ASN A 836 -5.70 50.47 22.28
CA ASN A 836 -4.99 51.35 23.23
C ASN A 836 -3.50 50.99 23.42
N ARG A 837 -2.91 50.23 22.49
CA ARG A 837 -1.46 49.98 22.48
C ARG A 837 -0.82 50.62 21.26
N PHE A 838 0.27 51.35 21.50
CA PHE A 838 1.06 51.96 20.44
C PHE A 838 2.47 51.39 20.47
N ALA A 839 3.05 51.17 19.29
CA ALA A 839 4.39 50.65 19.12
C ALA A 839 5.39 51.80 19.00
N ASP A 840 6.51 51.74 19.72
CA ASP A 840 7.62 52.68 19.59
C ASP A 840 8.40 52.42 18.31
N VAL A 841 8.87 53.47 17.66
CA VAL A 841 9.60 53.43 16.38
C VAL A 841 10.92 54.17 16.54
N ASP A 842 12.03 53.56 16.13
CA ASP A 842 13.32 54.21 15.85
C ASP A 842 13.93 53.54 14.61
N LEU A 843 13.82 54.20 13.45
CA LEU A 843 14.40 53.75 12.18
C LEU A 843 15.37 54.81 11.66
N ARG A 844 16.45 54.36 11.04
CA ARG A 844 17.51 55.19 10.46
C ARG A 844 17.89 54.64 9.10
N GLY A 845 18.43 55.48 8.25
CA GLY A 845 18.95 55.06 6.95
C GLY A 845 19.47 56.23 6.15
N ASN A 846 19.68 56.01 4.86
CA ASN A 846 20.21 57.02 3.95
C ASN A 846 19.40 57.06 2.66
N LEU A 847 19.08 58.24 2.16
CA LEU A 847 18.59 58.39 0.79
C LEU A 847 19.76 58.24 -0.21
N GLU A 848 19.50 57.99 -1.50
CA GLU A 848 20.45 57.68 -2.58
C GLU A 848 21.74 58.52 -2.64
N ASN A 849 21.71 59.76 -2.13
CA ASN A 849 22.84 60.67 -2.03
C ASN A 849 23.51 60.72 -0.64
N GLN A 850 23.28 59.70 0.18
CA GLN A 850 23.70 59.55 1.58
C GLN A 850 23.06 60.51 2.59
N SER A 851 22.02 61.26 2.19
CA SER A 851 21.24 62.12 3.07
C SER A 851 20.65 61.32 4.24
N PRO A 852 21.05 61.57 5.50
CA PRO A 852 20.57 60.81 6.65
C PRO A 852 19.05 60.96 6.83
N LEU A 853 18.41 59.83 7.13
CA LEU A 853 17.00 59.72 7.50
C LEU A 853 16.91 59.19 8.93
N GLN A 854 16.07 59.81 9.75
CA GLN A 854 15.66 59.27 11.04
C GLN A 854 14.14 59.36 11.22
N ILE A 855 13.52 58.28 11.71
CA ILE A 855 12.09 58.18 11.99
C ILE A 855 11.93 57.72 13.43
N THR A 856 11.30 58.53 14.27
CA THR A 856 11.03 58.20 15.67
C THR A 856 9.59 58.50 16.05
N GLY A 857 9.02 57.80 17.01
CA GLY A 857 7.68 58.12 17.51
C GLY A 857 6.88 56.87 17.88
N THR A 858 5.56 56.96 17.79
CA THR A 858 4.66 55.85 18.10
C THR A 858 3.68 55.56 16.95
N LEU A 859 3.32 54.30 16.72
CA LEU A 859 2.35 53.91 15.70
C LEU A 859 1.53 52.67 16.09
N ASN A 860 0.31 52.54 15.58
CA ASN A 860 -0.45 51.31 15.61
C ASN A 860 -1.13 51.09 14.25
N PRO A 861 -0.58 50.20 13.41
CA PRO A 861 -1.12 49.90 12.09
C PRO A 861 -2.05 48.68 12.10
N LEU A 862 -2.21 48.00 13.25
CA LEU A 862 -2.98 46.77 13.40
C LEU A 862 -4.38 47.01 14.00
N ARG A 863 -4.66 48.21 14.53
CA ARG A 863 -6.02 48.67 14.87
C ARG A 863 -6.82 48.97 13.58
N ASN A 864 -8.15 49.07 13.71
CA ASN A 864 -9.05 49.27 12.56
C ASN A 864 -8.79 50.59 11.80
N ASP A 865 -8.33 51.62 12.48
CA ASP A 865 -8.00 52.93 11.93
C ASP A 865 -6.58 53.35 12.31
N LEU A 866 -5.70 53.57 11.32
CA LEU A 866 -4.27 53.85 11.55
C LEU A 866 -4.05 54.95 12.60
N TYR A 867 -3.23 54.63 13.61
CA TYR A 867 -2.65 55.61 14.52
C TYR A 867 -1.16 55.79 14.21
N ALA A 868 -0.69 57.03 14.16
CA ALA A 868 0.73 57.35 13.99
C ALA A 868 1.03 58.72 14.58
N ASP A 869 1.94 58.82 15.54
CA ASP A 869 2.59 60.06 15.99
C ASP A 869 4.08 59.94 15.71
N LEU A 870 4.50 60.36 14.51
CA LEU A 870 5.83 60.13 13.99
C LEU A 870 6.55 61.45 13.75
N LYS A 871 7.79 61.54 14.23
CA LYS A 871 8.78 62.52 13.82
C LYS A 871 9.71 61.91 12.77
N VAL A 872 9.77 62.51 11.60
CA VAL A 872 10.67 62.12 10.51
C VAL A 872 11.63 63.28 10.25
N SER A 873 12.92 63.03 10.28
CA SER A 873 13.93 64.02 9.92
C SER A 873 14.77 63.55 8.73
N PHE A 874 15.03 64.48 7.83
CA PHE A 874 15.98 64.33 6.74
C PHE A 874 16.96 65.49 6.76
N THR A 875 18.24 65.20 6.52
CA THR A 875 19.28 66.22 6.44
C THR A 875 19.99 66.16 5.10
N ASP A 876 20.24 67.33 4.48
CA ASP A 876 21.03 67.44 3.25
C ASP A 876 20.50 66.63 2.05
N ILE A 877 19.18 66.58 1.83
CA ILE A 877 18.60 66.02 0.60
C ILE A 877 19.01 66.88 -0.60
N ASP A 878 19.64 66.30 -1.62
CA ASP A 878 19.86 66.99 -2.90
C ASP A 878 18.52 67.15 -3.64
N LEU A 879 18.16 68.39 -3.99
CA LEU A 879 16.92 68.71 -4.70
C LEU A 879 16.99 68.52 -6.22
N THR A 880 18.18 68.33 -6.79
CA THR A 880 18.38 68.18 -8.24
C THR A 880 17.55 67.01 -8.83
N PRO A 881 17.50 65.82 -8.19
CA PRO A 881 16.67 64.69 -8.64
C PRO A 881 15.16 64.95 -8.58
N VAL A 882 14.71 65.98 -7.84
CA VAL A 882 13.28 66.31 -7.64
C VAL A 882 12.71 67.13 -8.82
N THR A 883 13.54 67.42 -9.84
CA THR A 883 13.15 68.15 -11.06
C THR A 883 11.84 67.68 -11.72
N PRO A 884 11.50 66.38 -11.80
CA PRO A 884 10.20 65.95 -12.33
C PRO A 884 9.00 66.53 -11.57
N TYR A 885 9.08 66.65 -10.24
CA TYR A 885 8.03 67.27 -9.42
C TYR A 885 8.00 68.80 -9.61
N SER A 886 9.15 69.48 -9.51
CA SER A 886 9.19 70.94 -9.65
C SER A 886 8.83 71.41 -11.06
N GLY A 887 9.25 70.69 -12.11
CA GLY A 887 8.85 70.96 -13.49
C GLY A 887 7.34 70.79 -13.67
N THR A 888 6.75 69.72 -13.12
CA THR A 888 5.31 69.43 -13.24
C THR A 888 4.45 70.45 -12.51
N TYR A 889 4.78 70.79 -11.26
CA TYR A 889 3.91 71.61 -10.40
C TYR A 889 4.34 73.08 -10.26
N LEU A 890 5.63 73.39 -10.41
CA LEU A 890 6.17 74.76 -10.34
C LEU A 890 6.55 75.34 -11.71
N GLY A 891 6.68 74.51 -12.76
CA GLY A 891 7.05 74.96 -14.11
C GLY A 891 8.54 75.29 -14.29
N TYR A 892 9.42 74.84 -13.39
CA TYR A 892 10.87 75.08 -13.47
C TYR A 892 11.67 73.87 -12.98
N THR A 893 12.81 73.58 -13.62
CA THR A 893 13.76 72.57 -13.11
C THR A 893 14.50 73.08 -11.87
N VAL A 894 15.13 72.17 -11.11
CA VAL A 894 16.07 72.55 -10.04
C VAL A 894 17.50 72.40 -10.55
N GLU A 895 18.31 73.46 -10.45
CA GLU A 895 19.72 73.43 -10.84
C GLU A 895 20.62 73.07 -9.67
N LYS A 896 20.32 73.61 -8.48
CA LYS A 896 21.04 73.32 -7.23
C LYS A 896 20.10 73.53 -6.04
N GLY A 897 20.33 72.80 -4.95
CA GLY A 897 19.71 73.09 -3.66
C GLY A 897 19.80 71.89 -2.72
N LYS A 898 19.93 72.16 -1.42
CA LYS A 898 19.86 71.15 -0.38
C LYS A 898 18.62 71.36 0.47
N LEU A 899 17.92 70.30 0.81
CA LEU A 899 16.71 70.30 1.61
C LEU A 899 16.93 69.50 2.90
N SER A 900 16.65 70.10 4.05
CA SER A 900 16.45 69.39 5.31
C SER A 900 14.98 69.51 5.71
N LEU A 901 14.41 68.43 6.21
CA LEU A 901 13.01 68.34 6.61
C LEU A 901 12.93 67.84 8.05
N ASP A 902 12.18 68.53 8.88
CA ASP A 902 11.75 68.06 10.20
C ASP A 902 10.22 67.99 10.19
N LEU A 903 9.71 66.76 10.12
CA LEU A 903 8.32 66.44 9.89
C LEU A 903 7.74 65.83 11.17
N LYS A 904 6.61 66.33 11.67
CA LYS A 904 5.85 65.71 12.76
C LYS A 904 4.44 65.45 12.29
N TYR A 905 4.02 64.19 12.31
CA TYR A 905 2.74 63.73 11.78
C TYR A 905 1.97 62.96 12.84
N LEU A 906 0.79 63.48 13.22
CA LEU A 906 -0.19 62.83 14.07
C LEU A 906 -1.40 62.41 13.23
N ILE A 907 -1.67 61.11 13.19
CA ILE A 907 -2.88 60.50 12.65
C ILE A 907 -3.59 59.79 13.80
N ASP A 908 -4.81 60.21 14.11
CA ASP A 908 -5.70 59.50 15.04
C ASP A 908 -7.15 59.64 14.58
N LYS A 909 -7.92 58.54 14.61
CA LYS A 909 -9.33 58.51 14.18
C LYS A 909 -9.54 59.11 12.79
N LYS A 910 -8.61 58.78 11.87
CA LYS A 910 -8.55 59.28 10.49
C LYS A 910 -8.30 60.80 10.36
N ALA A 911 -8.12 61.55 11.44
CA ALA A 911 -7.73 62.95 11.40
C ALA A 911 -6.20 63.04 11.31
N LEU A 912 -5.71 63.81 10.35
CA LEU A 912 -4.29 64.15 10.17
C LEU A 912 -4.05 65.56 10.73
N SER A 913 -3.02 65.67 11.57
CA SER A 913 -2.42 66.92 12.01
C SER A 913 -0.91 66.81 11.80
N SER A 914 -0.29 67.79 11.14
CA SER A 914 1.14 67.75 10.88
C SER A 914 1.80 69.12 11.01
N GLU A 915 3.07 69.11 11.40
CA GLU A 915 3.99 70.23 11.44
C GLU A 915 5.15 69.88 10.51
N ASN A 916 5.43 70.73 9.52
CA ASN A 916 6.43 70.45 8.50
C ASN A 916 7.43 71.59 8.45
N LYS A 917 8.58 71.41 9.12
CA LYS A 917 9.69 72.35 9.08
C LYS A 917 10.58 72.02 7.90
N VAL A 918 10.70 72.96 6.99
CA VAL A 918 11.42 72.85 5.73
C VAL A 918 12.56 73.85 5.76
N PHE A 919 13.79 73.36 5.67
CA PHE A 919 14.98 74.17 5.52
C PHE A 919 15.60 73.91 4.16
N ILE A 920 15.81 74.96 3.36
CA ILE A 920 16.43 74.83 2.05
C ILE A 920 17.65 75.74 1.97
N ASP A 921 18.81 75.18 1.65
CA ASP A 921 20.06 75.91 1.44
C ASP A 921 20.47 75.92 -0.04
N GLN A 922 21.06 77.04 -0.48
CA GLN A 922 21.64 77.21 -1.83
C GLN A 922 20.69 76.88 -3.00
N PHE A 923 19.38 77.07 -2.83
CA PHE A 923 18.39 76.71 -3.84
C PHE A 923 18.42 77.62 -5.08
N THR A 924 18.47 77.04 -6.28
CA THR A 924 18.43 77.77 -7.54
C THR A 924 17.53 77.05 -8.54
N PHE A 925 16.56 77.78 -9.10
CA PHE A 925 15.75 77.30 -10.21
C PHE A 925 16.59 77.25 -11.49
N GLY A 926 16.43 76.19 -12.25
CA GLY A 926 16.95 76.07 -13.61
C GLY A 926 15.97 76.57 -14.66
N LYS A 927 15.90 75.83 -15.79
CA LYS A 927 15.13 76.20 -16.98
C LYS A 927 13.63 76.09 -16.73
N LYS A 928 12.86 76.94 -17.41
CA LYS A 928 11.40 76.86 -17.41
C LYS A 928 10.96 75.58 -18.13
N VAL A 929 9.95 74.91 -17.59
CA VAL A 929 9.34 73.69 -18.13
C VAL A 929 7.88 73.99 -18.42
N GLU A 930 7.42 73.66 -19.62
CA GLU A 930 5.99 73.73 -19.95
C GLU A 930 5.27 72.54 -19.31
N SER A 931 4.30 72.83 -18.44
CA SER A 931 3.45 71.83 -17.78
C SER A 931 2.05 72.41 -17.57
N GLU A 932 1.03 71.66 -17.96
CA GLU A 932 -0.38 72.02 -17.76
C GLU A 932 -0.80 72.04 -16.28
N ARG A 933 -0.03 71.33 -15.43
CA ARG A 933 -0.24 71.26 -13.97
C ARG A 933 0.60 72.28 -13.21
N ALA A 934 1.40 73.09 -13.91
CA ALA A 934 2.23 74.10 -13.26
C ALA A 934 1.38 75.26 -12.74
N THR A 935 1.77 75.81 -11.59
CA THR A 935 1.10 77.00 -11.03
C THR A 935 1.32 78.23 -11.90
N ASN A 936 0.30 79.09 -12.00
CA ASN A 936 0.37 80.38 -12.70
C ASN A 936 1.07 81.48 -11.87
N LEU A 937 1.49 81.15 -10.65
CA LEU A 937 2.07 82.11 -9.71
C LEU A 937 3.55 82.42 -10.05
N PRO A 938 4.05 83.64 -9.73
CA PRO A 938 5.44 84.03 -9.96
C PRO A 938 6.40 83.37 -8.94
N VAL A 939 6.57 82.05 -9.03
CA VAL A 939 7.32 81.23 -8.06
C VAL A 939 8.77 81.67 -7.84
N ARG A 940 9.44 82.23 -8.85
CA ARG A 940 10.80 82.79 -8.71
C ARG A 940 10.84 83.99 -7.75
N LEU A 941 9.84 84.86 -7.84
CA LEU A 941 9.70 86.00 -6.93
C LEU A 941 9.37 85.53 -5.52
N ALA A 942 8.44 84.57 -5.39
CA ALA A 942 8.09 83.99 -4.09
C ALA A 942 9.30 83.37 -3.39
N VAL A 943 10.11 82.58 -4.10
CA VAL A 943 11.35 82.00 -3.55
C VAL A 943 12.39 83.08 -3.21
N ALA A 944 12.53 84.12 -4.04
CA ALA A 944 13.44 85.24 -3.73
C ALA A 944 13.04 86.00 -2.46
N LEU A 945 11.75 86.08 -2.15
CA LEU A 945 11.23 86.69 -0.92
C LEU A 945 11.40 85.79 0.31
N LEU A 946 11.43 84.47 0.12
CA LEU A 946 11.61 83.48 1.19
C LEU A 946 13.07 83.24 1.57
N LYS A 947 14.02 83.66 0.73
CA LYS A 947 15.47 83.57 1.00
C LYS A 947 15.91 84.65 1.98
N ASP A 948 16.68 84.26 2.98
CA ASP A 948 17.33 85.19 3.91
C ASP A 948 18.66 85.75 3.34
N ARG A 949 19.44 86.47 4.17
CA ARG A 949 20.73 87.06 3.77
C ARG A 949 21.82 86.04 3.43
N LYS A 950 21.69 84.81 3.93
CA LYS A 950 22.61 83.70 3.64
C LYS A 950 22.14 82.88 2.43
N GLY A 951 20.95 83.18 1.90
CA GLY A 951 20.32 82.45 0.80
C GLY A 951 19.54 81.21 1.27
N GLU A 952 19.28 81.11 2.57
CA GLU A 952 18.54 80.01 3.22
C GLU A 952 17.04 80.29 3.23
N ILE A 953 16.21 79.25 3.11
CA ILE A 953 14.74 79.32 3.17
C ILE A 953 14.28 78.48 4.35
N HIS A 954 13.53 79.08 5.27
CA HIS A 954 12.93 78.40 6.41
C HIS A 954 11.41 78.50 6.32
N LEU A 955 10.71 77.35 6.23
CA LEU A 955 9.25 77.29 6.19
C LEU A 955 8.73 76.37 7.29
N ASP A 956 7.70 76.81 8.00
CA ASP A 956 6.89 75.96 8.88
C ASP A 956 5.48 75.83 8.28
N LEU A 957 5.14 74.63 7.80
CA LEU A 957 3.91 74.37 7.04
C LEU A 957 3.00 73.41 7.81
N PRO A 958 2.12 73.88 8.71
CA PRO A 958 1.13 73.01 9.32
C PRO A 958 0.11 72.52 8.28
N VAL A 959 -0.18 71.21 8.28
CA VAL A 959 -1.24 70.63 7.43
C VAL A 959 -2.18 69.81 8.29
N THR A 960 -3.48 70.12 8.23
CA THR A 960 -4.55 69.41 8.92
C THR A 960 -5.60 68.91 7.92
N GLY A 961 -6.28 67.81 8.21
CA GLY A 961 -7.34 67.27 7.37
C GLY A 961 -7.83 65.89 7.77
N ARG A 962 -8.71 65.28 6.97
CA ARG A 962 -9.13 63.88 7.13
C ARG A 962 -8.44 63.00 6.09
N THR A 963 -7.98 61.82 6.51
CA THR A 963 -7.32 60.83 5.65
C THR A 963 -8.29 60.10 4.73
N ASP A 964 -9.60 60.11 5.02
CA ASP A 964 -10.66 59.53 4.20
C ASP A 964 -11.38 60.54 3.27
N ASP A 965 -11.11 61.84 3.40
CA ASP A 965 -11.59 62.91 2.51
C ASP A 965 -10.50 64.00 2.36
N PRO A 966 -9.55 63.82 1.42
CA PRO A 966 -8.31 64.60 1.36
C PRO A 966 -8.48 65.96 0.65
N LYS A 967 -9.21 66.91 1.27
CA LYS A 967 -9.20 68.32 0.86
C LYS A 967 -8.25 69.12 1.76
N PHE A 968 -6.95 69.06 1.46
CA PHE A 968 -5.91 69.74 2.26
C PHE A 968 -5.69 71.19 1.78
N SER A 969 -5.82 72.17 2.68
CA SER A 969 -5.61 73.60 2.37
C SER A 969 -4.19 74.06 2.77
N VAL A 970 -3.22 73.92 1.86
CA VAL A 970 -1.81 74.33 2.10
C VAL A 970 -1.60 75.83 1.81
N TRP A 971 -2.35 76.38 0.86
CA TRP A 971 -2.05 77.69 0.27
C TRP A 971 -2.39 78.90 1.16
N SER A 972 -3.39 78.78 2.04
CA SER A 972 -3.75 79.84 3.00
C SER A 972 -2.67 80.07 4.06
N VAL A 973 -1.90 79.04 4.40
CA VAL A 973 -0.84 79.05 5.43
C VAL A 973 0.45 79.69 4.90
N VAL A 974 0.84 79.40 3.66
CA VAL A 974 2.04 79.97 3.01
C VAL A 974 1.94 81.49 2.86
N LEU A 975 0.77 82.00 2.46
CA LEU A 975 0.49 83.44 2.34
C LEU A 975 0.57 84.18 3.68
N GLN A 976 0.25 83.50 4.78
CA GLN A 976 0.27 84.05 6.12
C GLN A 976 1.71 84.20 6.66
N MET A 977 2.61 83.29 6.29
CA MET A 977 4.03 83.37 6.66
C MET A 977 4.83 84.42 5.88
N LEU A 978 4.54 84.60 4.58
CA LEU A 978 5.21 85.59 3.71
C LEU A 978 5.03 87.05 4.20
N LYS A 979 3.94 87.35 4.92
CA LYS A 979 3.69 88.69 5.47
C LYS A 979 4.67 89.10 6.58
N ASN A 980 5.31 88.15 7.26
CA ASN A 980 6.14 88.40 8.44
C ASN A 980 7.65 88.54 8.12
N LEU A 981 8.05 88.28 6.86
CA LEU A 981 9.44 88.32 6.40
C LEU A 981 9.64 89.47 5.41
N LEU A 982 9.93 90.67 5.91
CA LEU A 982 10.30 91.82 5.06
C LEU A 982 11.28 92.74 5.83
N VAL A 983 12.54 92.81 5.36
CA VAL A 983 13.40 94.02 5.19
C VAL A 983 14.93 93.73 5.13
N LYS A 984 15.56 94.24 4.04
CA LYS A 984 16.97 94.67 3.76
C LYS A 984 18.12 93.68 3.35
N ALA A 985 18.42 93.74 2.04
CA ALA A 985 19.68 93.70 1.22
C ALA A 985 21.08 93.81 1.90
N ALA A 986 22.25 93.53 1.30
CA ALA A 986 22.76 92.86 0.08
C ALA A 986 24.32 92.74 0.15
N THR A 987 24.92 92.09 -0.87
CA THR A 987 26.34 92.07 -1.35
C THR A 987 27.29 90.93 -0.90
N SER A 988 27.74 90.17 -1.90
CA SER A 988 28.71 89.07 -1.92
C SER A 988 29.92 89.50 -2.78
N PRO A 989 31.11 88.90 -2.56
CA PRO A 989 31.97 88.63 -3.71
C PRO A 989 32.72 87.27 -3.67
N LEU A 990 32.90 86.69 -4.86
CA LEU A 990 33.72 85.53 -5.20
C LEU A 990 35.15 85.97 -5.62
N ALA A 991 36.13 85.04 -5.56
CA ALA A 991 37.33 84.83 -6.42
C ALA A 991 38.55 84.37 -5.58
N LEU A 992 39.54 83.55 -5.99
CA LEU A 992 39.92 82.74 -7.15
C LEU A 992 41.26 82.01 -6.75
N LEU A 993 41.64 80.97 -7.51
CA LEU A 993 43.02 80.56 -7.90
C LEU A 993 43.57 79.18 -7.47
N SER A 994 44.40 78.73 -8.42
CA SER A 994 44.84 77.40 -8.83
C SER A 994 46.20 76.97 -8.27
N SER A 995 46.38 75.65 -8.22
CA SER A 995 47.51 74.84 -8.74
C SER A 995 47.97 73.83 -7.69
N PHE A 996 48.08 72.54 -8.04
CA PHE A 996 49.07 71.61 -7.47
C PHE A 996 49.15 70.33 -8.32
N GLY A 997 50.37 69.92 -8.69
CA GLY A 997 50.67 68.77 -9.55
C GLY A 997 51.22 67.54 -8.82
N GLY A 998 51.23 66.41 -9.55
CA GLY A 998 51.82 65.12 -9.19
C GLY A 998 51.70 64.11 -10.33
N SER A 999 52.69 63.25 -10.52
CA SER A 999 53.01 62.53 -11.77
C SER A 999 52.29 61.19 -12.01
N ASP A 1000 51.13 60.96 -11.39
CA ASP A 1000 50.20 59.88 -11.77
C ASP A 1000 48.84 60.51 -12.07
N ASP A 1001 48.31 60.27 -13.27
CA ASP A 1001 47.09 60.92 -13.74
C ASP A 1001 45.83 60.26 -13.16
N PHE A 1002 45.49 60.66 -11.94
CA PHE A 1002 44.24 60.28 -11.27
C PHE A 1002 43.05 61.16 -11.69
N SER A 1003 43.21 62.02 -12.70
CA SER A 1003 42.15 62.96 -13.08
C SER A 1003 40.98 62.31 -13.82
N SER A 1004 41.14 61.08 -14.35
CA SER A 1004 40.09 60.38 -15.07
C SER A 1004 40.06 58.84 -14.87
N VAL A 1005 38.86 58.26 -14.99
CA VAL A 1005 38.54 56.81 -14.95
C VAL A 1005 37.81 56.42 -16.22
N GLY A 1006 38.35 55.47 -16.99
CA GLY A 1006 37.78 55.07 -18.28
C GLY A 1006 36.68 54.02 -18.19
N PHE A 1007 35.65 54.15 -19.02
CA PHE A 1007 34.56 53.16 -19.14
C PHE A 1007 34.45 52.60 -20.57
N THR A 1008 33.91 51.39 -20.69
CA THR A 1008 33.52 50.80 -21.98
C THR A 1008 32.25 51.51 -22.49
N PRO A 1009 32.12 51.79 -23.81
CA PRO A 1009 30.93 52.44 -24.34
C PRO A 1009 29.62 51.72 -23.96
N GLY A 1010 28.63 52.46 -23.45
CA GLY A 1010 27.34 51.98 -23.00
C GLY A 1010 27.29 51.41 -21.58
N SER A 1011 28.43 51.19 -20.92
CA SER A 1011 28.51 50.55 -19.60
C SER A 1011 28.98 51.50 -18.48
N ALA A 1012 28.46 51.28 -17.28
CA ALA A 1012 28.89 51.93 -16.04
C ALA A 1012 29.68 50.97 -15.11
N SER A 1013 30.07 49.79 -15.60
CA SER A 1013 30.86 48.84 -14.82
C SER A 1013 32.35 49.21 -14.83
N LEU A 1014 32.97 49.24 -13.64
CA LEU A 1014 34.40 49.49 -13.47
C LEU A 1014 35.21 48.25 -13.86
N SER A 1015 36.19 48.42 -14.76
CA SER A 1015 37.13 47.34 -15.09
C SER A 1015 38.08 47.03 -13.91
N PRO A 1016 38.61 45.80 -13.77
CA PRO A 1016 39.54 45.45 -12.70
C PRO A 1016 40.77 46.38 -12.61
N ALA A 1017 41.26 46.87 -13.75
CA ALA A 1017 42.38 47.81 -13.80
C ALA A 1017 42.03 49.19 -13.20
N GLU A 1018 40.83 49.70 -13.46
CA GLU A 1018 40.37 50.99 -12.92
C GLU A 1018 40.02 50.90 -11.42
N GLN A 1019 39.55 49.73 -10.96
CA GLN A 1019 39.32 49.45 -9.54
C GLN A 1019 40.62 49.55 -8.73
N GLU A 1020 41.71 48.95 -9.21
CA GLU A 1020 43.02 49.03 -8.55
C GLU A 1020 43.57 50.47 -8.53
N LYS A 1021 43.35 51.24 -9.61
CA LYS A 1021 43.71 52.68 -9.70
C LYS A 1021 42.97 53.51 -8.65
N LEU A 1022 41.66 53.27 -8.48
CA LEU A 1022 40.84 53.96 -7.48
C LEU A 1022 41.22 53.63 -6.03
N LEU A 1023 41.65 52.40 -5.74
CA LEU A 1023 42.16 52.04 -4.41
C LEU A 1023 43.44 52.80 -4.04
N LYS A 1024 44.38 52.96 -5.00
CA LYS A 1024 45.62 53.74 -4.79
C LYS A 1024 45.34 55.23 -4.56
N LEU A 1025 44.37 55.78 -5.31
CA LEU A 1025 43.89 57.15 -5.11
C LEU A 1025 43.25 57.34 -3.71
N ALA A 1026 42.38 56.42 -3.30
CA ALA A 1026 41.72 56.49 -2.00
C ALA A 1026 42.72 56.45 -0.84
N GLY A 1027 43.76 55.59 -0.93
CA GLY A 1027 44.86 55.57 0.04
C GLY A 1027 45.55 56.93 0.17
N SER A 1028 45.90 57.55 -0.96
CA SER A 1028 46.58 58.86 -0.98
C SER A 1028 45.70 60.02 -0.46
N LEU A 1029 44.38 59.93 -0.62
CA LEU A 1029 43.41 60.95 -0.17
C LEU A 1029 42.98 60.79 1.29
N ASN A 1030 43.04 59.57 1.85
CA ASN A 1030 42.80 59.34 3.28
C ASN A 1030 43.91 59.96 4.15
N ASP A 1031 45.15 59.97 3.67
CA ASP A 1031 46.28 60.64 4.35
C ASP A 1031 46.20 62.18 4.31
N ARG A 1032 45.25 62.76 3.55
CA ARG A 1032 45.09 64.21 3.33
C ARG A 1032 43.65 64.66 3.58
N PRO A 1033 43.19 64.76 4.83
CA PRO A 1033 41.78 64.99 5.18
C PRO A 1033 41.19 66.34 4.71
N SER A 1034 42.02 67.32 4.32
CA SER A 1034 41.58 68.64 3.84
C SER A 1034 41.10 68.67 2.39
N ILE A 1035 41.21 67.57 1.63
CA ILE A 1035 40.86 67.55 0.20
C ILE A 1035 39.48 66.91 -0.03
N ASN A 1036 38.56 67.65 -0.63
CA ASN A 1036 37.31 67.17 -1.20
C ASN A 1036 37.50 66.78 -2.68
N LEU A 1037 36.72 65.85 -3.19
CA LEU A 1037 36.75 65.37 -4.57
C LEU A 1037 35.40 65.69 -5.25
N GLU A 1038 35.45 66.35 -6.40
CA GLU A 1038 34.33 66.49 -7.33
C GLU A 1038 34.40 65.37 -8.38
N ILE A 1039 33.27 64.72 -8.66
CA ILE A 1039 33.18 63.57 -9.55
C ILE A 1039 32.17 63.90 -10.65
N SER A 1040 32.61 63.93 -11.90
CA SER A 1040 31.77 64.25 -13.07
C SER A 1040 31.84 63.13 -14.09
N GLY A 1041 30.68 62.62 -14.51
CA GLY A 1041 30.58 61.58 -15.52
C GLY A 1041 30.37 62.14 -16.93
N PHE A 1042 30.95 61.49 -17.92
CA PHE A 1042 30.90 61.87 -19.33
C PHE A 1042 30.58 60.69 -20.24
N VAL A 1043 30.03 61.01 -21.40
CA VAL A 1043 29.61 60.06 -22.44
C VAL A 1043 30.11 60.50 -23.82
N ASP A 1044 30.40 59.51 -24.65
CA ASP A 1044 30.62 59.64 -26.09
C ASP A 1044 29.28 59.64 -26.83
N ARG A 1045 28.96 60.76 -27.48
CA ARG A 1045 27.65 61.01 -28.10
C ARG A 1045 27.18 59.92 -29.08
N GLU A 1046 28.10 59.27 -29.78
CA GLU A 1046 27.76 58.23 -30.76
C GLU A 1046 28.05 56.82 -30.23
N LYS A 1047 29.26 56.60 -29.69
CA LYS A 1047 29.67 55.27 -29.25
C LYS A 1047 28.90 54.80 -28.02
N ASP A 1048 28.60 55.68 -27.07
CA ASP A 1048 27.80 55.30 -25.90
C ASP A 1048 26.33 55.05 -26.28
N ARG A 1049 25.79 55.70 -27.32
CA ARG A 1049 24.39 55.50 -27.74
C ARG A 1049 24.18 54.09 -28.30
N GLU A 1050 25.07 53.61 -29.17
CA GLU A 1050 24.99 52.26 -29.72
C GLU A 1050 25.38 51.19 -28.69
N GLY A 1051 26.41 51.45 -27.89
CA GLY A 1051 26.82 50.60 -26.78
C GLY A 1051 25.68 50.41 -25.76
N TYR A 1052 24.99 51.48 -25.39
CA TYR A 1052 23.89 51.43 -24.41
C TYR A 1052 22.68 50.65 -24.94
N ARG A 1053 22.35 50.76 -26.23
CA ARG A 1053 21.30 49.92 -26.86
C ARG A 1053 21.63 48.44 -26.78
N SER A 1054 22.89 48.09 -27.06
CA SER A 1054 23.37 46.70 -27.03
C SER A 1054 23.36 46.15 -25.60
N GLU A 1055 23.78 46.97 -24.62
CA GLU A 1055 23.75 46.63 -23.20
C GLU A 1055 22.30 46.44 -22.70
N LEU A 1056 21.36 47.31 -23.10
CA LEU A 1056 19.94 47.15 -22.78
C LEU A 1056 19.36 45.86 -23.36
N LEU A 1057 19.71 45.51 -24.61
CA LEU A 1057 19.29 44.24 -25.20
C LEU A 1057 19.86 43.05 -24.41
N ASN A 1058 21.13 43.09 -24.04
CA ASN A 1058 21.76 42.04 -23.25
C ASN A 1058 21.06 41.86 -21.89
N ARG A 1059 20.76 42.96 -21.19
CA ARG A 1059 19.97 42.94 -19.94
C ARG A 1059 18.59 42.34 -20.14
N LYS A 1060 17.89 42.68 -21.23
CA LYS A 1060 16.58 42.09 -21.57
C LYS A 1060 16.68 40.58 -21.82
N LEU A 1061 17.70 40.13 -22.55
CA LEU A 1061 17.94 38.70 -22.79
C LEU A 1061 18.23 37.94 -21.50
N LYS A 1062 19.08 38.50 -20.62
CA LYS A 1062 19.36 37.93 -19.30
C LYS A 1062 18.11 37.86 -18.43
N ALA A 1063 17.31 38.93 -18.38
CA ALA A 1063 16.05 38.94 -17.65
C ALA A 1063 15.06 37.89 -18.18
N GLU A 1064 14.93 37.74 -19.50
CA GLU A 1064 14.09 36.71 -20.12
C GLU A 1064 14.57 35.30 -19.76
N LYS A 1065 15.89 35.08 -19.84
CA LYS A 1065 16.50 33.80 -19.45
C LYS A 1065 16.21 33.49 -17.99
N PHE A 1066 16.38 34.46 -17.10
CA PHE A 1066 16.10 34.29 -15.69
C PHE A 1066 14.62 33.94 -15.45
N GLN A 1067 13.69 34.69 -16.05
CA GLN A 1067 12.26 34.40 -15.92
C GLN A 1067 11.90 33.00 -16.41
N MET A 1068 12.46 32.59 -17.54
CA MET A 1068 12.24 31.24 -18.08
C MET A 1068 12.80 30.16 -17.14
N LEU A 1069 13.97 30.39 -16.54
CA LEU A 1069 14.54 29.49 -15.53
C LEU A 1069 13.68 29.41 -14.27
N VAL A 1070 13.12 30.54 -13.81
CA VAL A 1070 12.19 30.59 -12.67
C VAL A 1070 10.90 29.82 -12.98
N LYS A 1071 10.23 30.14 -14.10
CA LYS A 1071 9.01 29.46 -14.54
C LYS A 1071 9.20 27.96 -14.76
N SER A 1072 10.38 27.56 -15.24
CA SER A 1072 10.72 26.14 -15.44
C SER A 1072 11.30 25.47 -14.19
N LYS A 1073 11.44 26.17 -13.06
CA LYS A 1073 12.01 25.69 -11.80
C LYS A 1073 13.47 25.19 -11.92
N LEU A 1074 14.22 25.76 -12.86
CA LEU A 1074 15.62 25.43 -13.19
C LEU A 1074 16.64 26.48 -12.74
N ASN A 1075 16.22 27.62 -12.18
CA ASN A 1075 17.17 28.59 -11.60
C ASN A 1075 17.95 27.96 -10.44
N LYS A 1076 19.23 28.34 -10.34
CA LYS A 1076 20.12 28.00 -9.22
C LYS A 1076 19.83 28.93 -8.03
N PRO A 1077 20.14 28.50 -6.78
CA PRO A 1077 20.04 29.39 -5.62
C PRO A 1077 20.83 30.67 -5.83
N GLU A 1078 20.29 31.80 -5.38
CA GLU A 1078 20.92 33.14 -5.48
C GLU A 1078 21.19 33.64 -6.92
N GLN A 1079 20.64 32.96 -7.93
CA GLN A 1079 20.73 33.41 -9.30
C GLN A 1079 19.81 34.62 -9.52
N THR A 1080 20.30 35.63 -10.23
CA THR A 1080 19.61 36.90 -10.51
C THR A 1080 19.66 37.22 -12.01
N PRO A 1081 18.87 38.20 -12.51
CA PRO A 1081 18.99 38.69 -13.87
C PRO A 1081 20.39 39.22 -14.22
N ASP A 1082 21.14 39.75 -13.26
CA ASP A 1082 22.45 40.36 -13.55
C ASP A 1082 23.56 39.31 -13.73
N ASN A 1083 23.49 38.22 -12.94
CA ASN A 1083 24.50 37.16 -12.91
C ASN A 1083 24.19 35.96 -13.82
N VAL A 1084 23.03 35.92 -14.48
CA VAL A 1084 22.72 34.87 -15.45
C VAL A 1084 23.48 35.11 -16.76
N GLU A 1085 24.13 34.06 -17.24
CA GLU A 1085 24.87 34.07 -18.49
C GLU A 1085 23.97 33.60 -19.64
N VAL A 1086 23.96 34.26 -20.80
CA VAL A 1086 23.21 33.84 -21.99
C VAL A 1086 24.13 32.99 -22.86
N LEU A 1087 23.81 31.71 -23.04
CA LEU A 1087 24.62 30.79 -23.85
C LEU A 1087 24.30 30.97 -25.34
N PRO A 1088 25.27 30.73 -26.25
CA PRO A 1088 25.06 30.91 -27.70
C PRO A 1088 23.86 30.13 -28.26
N ASP A 1089 23.68 28.87 -27.85
CA ASP A 1089 22.62 27.98 -28.34
C ASP A 1089 21.20 28.44 -27.91
N GLU A 1090 21.10 29.27 -26.87
CA GLU A 1090 19.83 29.76 -26.34
C GLU A 1090 19.46 31.15 -26.86
N TYR A 1091 20.42 31.85 -27.48
CA TYR A 1091 20.32 33.26 -27.87
C TYR A 1091 19.13 33.52 -28.79
N SER A 1092 18.98 32.73 -29.88
CA SER A 1092 17.90 32.90 -30.86
C SER A 1092 16.51 32.82 -30.22
N ARG A 1093 16.31 31.83 -29.34
CA ARG A 1093 15.04 31.63 -28.65
C ARG A 1093 14.71 32.79 -27.72
N LEU A 1094 15.69 33.23 -26.93
CA LEU A 1094 15.51 34.35 -25.99
C LEU A 1094 15.25 35.66 -26.76
N LEU A 1095 15.99 35.90 -27.84
CA LEU A 1095 15.82 37.07 -28.70
C LEU A 1095 14.43 37.12 -29.33
N LYS A 1096 13.89 35.96 -29.72
CA LYS A 1096 12.54 35.85 -30.27
C LYS A 1096 11.44 36.20 -29.25
N GLU A 1097 11.59 35.74 -28.00
CA GLU A 1097 10.65 36.10 -26.93
C GLU A 1097 10.75 37.59 -26.56
N VAL A 1098 11.97 38.13 -26.44
CA VAL A 1098 12.17 39.57 -26.26
C VAL A 1098 11.53 40.35 -27.43
N TYR A 1099 11.79 39.96 -28.68
CA TYR A 1099 11.20 40.56 -29.87
C TYR A 1099 9.67 40.55 -29.82
N ARG A 1100 9.03 39.47 -29.35
CA ARG A 1100 7.58 39.39 -29.21
C ARG A 1100 7.02 40.31 -28.12
N LYS A 1101 7.73 40.48 -27.00
CA LYS A 1101 7.32 41.35 -25.89
C LYS A 1101 7.49 42.84 -26.16
N GLU A 1102 8.46 43.23 -26.98
CA GLU A 1102 8.75 44.66 -27.22
C GLU A 1102 7.58 45.43 -27.86
N LYS A 1103 7.40 46.70 -27.51
CA LYS A 1103 6.29 47.53 -28.01
C LYS A 1103 6.76 48.45 -29.14
N PHE A 1104 6.84 47.92 -30.36
CA PHE A 1104 7.04 48.70 -31.59
C PHE A 1104 6.28 48.07 -32.77
N PRO A 1105 6.05 48.80 -33.88
CA PRO A 1105 5.39 48.27 -35.07
C PRO A 1105 6.20 47.09 -35.66
N LYS A 1106 5.63 45.89 -35.65
CA LYS A 1106 6.27 44.68 -36.15
C LYS A 1106 5.60 44.21 -37.44
N PRO A 1107 6.35 43.67 -38.41
CA PRO A 1107 5.78 43.03 -39.59
C PRO A 1107 4.84 41.90 -39.15
N ARG A 1108 3.62 41.91 -39.66
CA ARG A 1108 2.64 40.83 -39.43
C ARG A 1108 2.53 39.96 -40.66
N ASN A 1109 2.27 38.68 -40.47
CA ASN A 1109 1.91 37.78 -41.55
C ASN A 1109 0.46 38.06 -42.01
N ILE A 1110 0.05 37.36 -43.06
CA ILE A 1110 -1.25 37.49 -43.73
C ILE A 1110 -2.46 37.22 -42.80
N ILE A 1111 -2.21 36.62 -41.62
CA ILE A 1111 -3.20 36.22 -40.61
C ILE A 1111 -3.17 37.14 -39.37
N GLY A 1112 -2.40 38.24 -39.42
CA GLY A 1112 -2.33 39.22 -38.34
C GLY A 1112 -1.40 38.86 -37.17
N LEU A 1113 -0.64 37.75 -37.27
CA LEU A 1113 0.37 37.35 -36.27
C LEU A 1113 1.72 37.99 -36.58
N VAL A 1114 2.51 38.31 -35.55
CA VAL A 1114 3.87 38.86 -35.71
C VAL A 1114 4.75 37.86 -36.48
N LYS A 1115 5.40 38.32 -37.56
CA LYS A 1115 6.27 37.49 -38.41
C LYS A 1115 7.55 37.14 -37.64
N ASP A 1116 7.95 35.87 -37.67
CA ASP A 1116 9.24 35.43 -37.15
C ASP A 1116 10.34 35.83 -38.16
N LEU A 1117 11.31 36.64 -37.73
CA LEU A 1117 12.41 37.17 -38.55
C LEU A 1117 13.73 36.49 -38.15
N PRO A 1118 14.77 36.51 -39.01
CA PRO A 1118 16.12 36.09 -38.63
C PRO A 1118 16.64 36.86 -37.42
N ASP A 1119 17.52 36.25 -36.62
CA ASP A 1119 18.07 36.84 -35.38
C ASP A 1119 18.67 38.24 -35.60
N GLU A 1120 19.47 38.42 -36.66
CA GLU A 1120 20.06 39.72 -36.99
C GLU A 1120 19.01 40.80 -37.32
N GLU A 1121 17.91 40.43 -37.98
CA GLU A 1121 16.80 41.35 -38.26
C GLU A 1121 16.02 41.70 -36.98
N MET A 1122 15.74 40.72 -36.13
CA MET A 1122 15.10 40.96 -34.83
C MET A 1122 15.95 41.88 -33.95
N LYS A 1123 17.24 41.58 -33.82
CA LYS A 1123 18.22 42.37 -33.08
C LYS A 1123 18.29 43.80 -33.64
N LYS A 1124 18.41 43.95 -34.96
CA LYS A 1124 18.45 45.25 -35.62
C LYS A 1124 17.17 46.05 -35.37
N LEU A 1125 16.00 45.43 -35.46
CA LEU A 1125 14.72 46.08 -35.17
C LEU A 1125 14.63 46.51 -33.70
N ILE A 1126 15.03 45.67 -32.75
CA ILE A 1126 15.02 46.02 -31.33
C ILE A 1126 15.98 47.18 -31.06
N ILE A 1127 17.24 47.09 -31.54
CA ILE A 1127 18.26 48.14 -31.34
C ILE A 1127 17.83 49.46 -31.98
N THR A 1128 17.32 49.42 -33.23
CA THR A 1128 16.91 50.62 -33.96
C THR A 1128 15.72 51.33 -33.30
N ASN A 1129 14.75 50.55 -32.81
CA ASN A 1129 13.57 51.10 -32.13
C ASN A 1129 13.81 51.41 -30.64
N THR A 1130 14.96 51.01 -30.08
CA THR A 1130 15.34 51.40 -28.71
C THR A 1130 15.76 52.87 -28.72
N LYS A 1131 14.88 53.74 -28.19
CA LYS A 1131 15.15 55.18 -28.08
C LYS A 1131 16.18 55.42 -26.96
N VAL A 1132 17.30 56.04 -27.32
CA VAL A 1132 18.35 56.47 -26.39
C VAL A 1132 18.62 57.94 -26.65
N GLY A 1133 17.97 58.80 -25.88
CA GLY A 1133 18.11 60.25 -25.91
C GLY A 1133 19.16 60.76 -24.93
N ASP A 1134 19.25 62.08 -24.80
CA ASP A 1134 20.17 62.74 -23.88
C ASP A 1134 19.86 62.40 -22.41
N GLU A 1135 18.62 62.04 -22.09
CA GLU A 1135 18.21 61.58 -20.76
C GLU A 1135 18.90 60.27 -20.37
N GLN A 1136 18.83 59.23 -21.20
CA GLN A 1136 19.44 57.92 -20.91
C GLN A 1136 20.96 58.01 -20.87
N LEU A 1137 21.55 58.85 -21.72
CA LEU A 1137 22.98 59.13 -21.72
C LEU A 1137 23.40 59.96 -20.50
N GLY A 1138 22.56 60.87 -20.04
CA GLY A 1138 22.73 61.59 -18.78
C GLY A 1138 22.67 60.67 -17.57
N THR A 1139 21.76 59.69 -17.57
CA THR A 1139 21.72 58.62 -16.56
C THR A 1139 23.01 57.80 -16.60
N LEU A 1140 23.46 57.35 -17.77
CA LEU A 1140 24.71 56.60 -17.91
C LEU A 1140 25.93 57.38 -17.39
N ALA A 1141 26.02 58.68 -17.67
CA ALA A 1141 27.05 59.55 -17.13
C ALA A 1141 26.98 59.61 -15.59
N SER A 1142 25.77 59.80 -15.05
CA SER A 1142 25.53 59.82 -13.60
C SER A 1142 25.89 58.49 -12.94
N ASP A 1143 25.47 57.36 -13.51
CA ASP A 1143 25.73 56.00 -13.01
C ASP A 1143 27.23 55.72 -12.92
N ARG A 1144 28.01 56.18 -13.90
CA ARG A 1144 29.48 56.07 -13.89
C ARG A 1144 30.09 56.88 -12.75
N ALA A 1145 29.68 58.13 -12.59
CA ALA A 1145 30.16 59.00 -11.52
C ALA A 1145 29.81 58.42 -10.14
N THR A 1146 28.59 57.92 -9.99
CA THR A 1146 28.13 57.23 -8.78
C THR A 1146 28.90 55.93 -8.53
N ALA A 1147 29.17 55.13 -9.57
CA ALA A 1147 29.95 53.90 -9.43
C ALA A 1147 31.37 54.17 -8.89
N VAL A 1148 32.02 55.24 -9.38
CA VAL A 1148 33.32 55.69 -8.86
C VAL A 1148 33.21 56.18 -7.41
N LYS A 1149 32.21 57.03 -7.10
CA LYS A 1149 31.95 57.52 -5.73
C LYS A 1149 31.75 56.36 -4.76
N ASN A 1150 30.86 55.43 -5.08
CA ASN A 1150 30.54 54.30 -4.22
C ASN A 1150 31.76 53.42 -3.99
N TYR A 1151 32.54 53.15 -5.03
CA TYR A 1151 33.76 52.35 -4.91
C TYR A 1151 34.79 53.00 -3.96
N LEU A 1152 34.99 54.33 -4.06
CA LEU A 1152 35.89 55.09 -3.19
C LEU A 1152 35.43 55.11 -1.72
N VAL A 1153 34.11 55.15 -1.47
CA VAL A 1153 33.56 55.08 -0.11
C VAL A 1153 33.68 53.66 0.46
N GLU A 1154 33.17 52.65 -0.25
CA GLU A 1154 33.03 51.29 0.27
C GLU A 1154 34.36 50.54 0.35
N LYS A 1155 35.14 50.59 -0.73
CA LYS A 1155 36.42 49.87 -0.83
C LYS A 1155 37.60 50.76 -0.46
N GLY A 1156 37.54 52.04 -0.83
CA GLY A 1156 38.55 53.04 -0.50
C GLY A 1156 38.44 53.64 0.91
N LYS A 1157 37.34 53.39 1.64
CA LYS A 1157 37.08 53.92 3.00
C LYS A 1157 37.15 55.45 3.12
N MET A 1158 36.88 56.20 2.04
CA MET A 1158 36.85 57.67 2.08
C MET A 1158 35.54 58.20 2.71
N PRO A 1159 35.58 59.25 3.56
CA PRO A 1159 34.38 59.92 4.05
C PRO A 1159 33.58 60.52 2.90
N ALA A 1160 32.31 60.17 2.76
CA ALA A 1160 31.49 60.58 1.62
C ALA A 1160 31.13 62.06 1.58
N GLU A 1161 31.16 62.75 2.72
CA GLU A 1161 31.05 64.20 2.82
C GLU A 1161 32.17 64.94 2.06
N ARG A 1162 33.26 64.24 1.75
CA ARG A 1162 34.36 64.74 0.94
C ARG A 1162 34.17 64.44 -0.55
N LEU A 1163 33.09 63.80 -0.99
CA LEU A 1163 32.88 63.36 -2.38
C LEU A 1163 31.58 63.96 -2.98
N PHE A 1164 31.74 64.91 -3.88
CA PHE A 1164 30.67 65.68 -4.50
C PHE A 1164 30.43 65.22 -5.95
N LEU A 1165 29.20 64.81 -6.28
CA LEU A 1165 28.83 64.58 -7.67
C LEU A 1165 28.54 65.93 -8.34
N LYS A 1166 29.15 66.17 -9.49
CA LYS A 1166 28.97 67.41 -10.25
C LYS A 1166 28.44 67.08 -11.63
N ARG A 1167 27.24 67.60 -11.94
CA ARG A 1167 26.69 67.57 -13.29
C ARG A 1167 27.35 68.67 -14.12
N ASP A 1168 28.11 68.24 -15.12
CA ASP A 1168 28.71 69.09 -16.15
C ASP A 1168 28.02 68.78 -17.50
N ASP A 1169 28.40 69.45 -18.59
CA ASP A 1169 28.00 69.01 -19.92
C ASP A 1169 28.53 67.59 -20.16
N ILE A 1170 27.62 66.61 -20.22
CA ILE A 1170 27.93 65.19 -20.35
C ILE A 1170 28.72 64.86 -21.63
N TYR A 1171 28.76 65.79 -22.60
CA TYR A 1171 29.50 65.67 -23.86
C TYR A 1171 30.83 66.43 -23.91
N LYS A 1172 31.27 67.00 -22.79
CA LYS A 1172 32.53 67.75 -22.69
C LYS A 1172 33.73 66.92 -23.13
N ALA A 1173 34.51 67.49 -24.05
CA ALA A 1173 35.73 66.87 -24.55
C ALA A 1173 36.79 66.73 -23.43
N PRO A 1174 37.57 65.63 -23.41
CA PRO A 1174 38.63 65.44 -22.43
C PRO A 1174 39.72 66.50 -22.58
N ALA A 1175 40.38 66.83 -21.47
CA ALA A 1175 41.47 67.82 -21.44
C ALA A 1175 42.70 67.35 -22.23
N LYS A 1176 42.92 66.02 -22.31
CA LYS A 1176 43.99 65.39 -23.11
C LYS A 1176 43.39 64.62 -24.28
N LYS A 1177 43.98 64.75 -25.47
CA LYS A 1177 43.51 64.07 -26.71
C LYS A 1177 43.53 62.54 -26.64
N GLU A 1178 44.30 61.96 -25.73
CA GLU A 1178 44.50 60.51 -25.59
C GLU A 1178 43.50 59.84 -24.62
N GLU A 1179 42.72 60.61 -23.86
CA GLU A 1179 41.75 60.08 -22.90
C GLU A 1179 40.42 59.65 -23.56
N ARG A 1180 39.80 58.60 -23.00
CA ARG A 1180 38.51 58.09 -23.50
C ARG A 1180 37.39 59.11 -23.25
N ARG A 1181 36.53 59.33 -24.24
CA ARG A 1181 35.34 60.20 -24.08
C ARG A 1181 34.34 59.64 -23.05
N SER A 1182 34.15 58.32 -23.04
CA SER A 1182 33.40 57.58 -22.01
C SER A 1182 34.25 57.47 -20.73
N ARG A 1183 34.14 58.46 -19.84
CA ARG A 1183 34.98 58.57 -18.64
C ARG A 1183 34.25 59.19 -17.47
N VAL A 1184 34.86 59.13 -16.30
CA VAL A 1184 34.57 59.99 -15.15
C VAL A 1184 35.81 60.84 -14.89
N GLU A 1185 35.65 62.14 -14.69
CA GLU A 1185 36.73 63.03 -14.24
C GLU A 1185 36.63 63.29 -12.73
N LEU A 1186 37.79 63.40 -12.09
CA LEU A 1186 37.96 63.64 -10.65
C LEU A 1186 38.66 64.99 -10.45
N GLY A 1187 37.95 65.97 -9.92
CA GLY A 1187 38.50 67.27 -9.51
C GLY A 1187 38.78 67.29 -8.02
N ALA A 1188 39.88 67.91 -7.58
CA ALA A 1188 40.16 68.11 -6.16
C ALA A 1188 39.83 69.54 -5.72
N ASN A 1189 39.21 69.70 -4.55
CA ASN A 1189 38.88 70.98 -3.94
C ASN A 1189 39.36 70.98 -2.48
N VAL A 1190 40.21 71.90 -2.07
CA VAL A 1190 40.76 71.94 -0.70
C VAL A 1190 39.84 72.76 0.19
N LYS A 1191 39.56 72.27 1.39
CA LYS A 1191 38.68 72.89 2.39
C LYS A 1191 39.22 74.22 2.92
#